data_AF-A0A7G2DNP8-F1
#
_entry.id   AF-A0A7G2DNP8-F1
#
_cell.length_a   1.000
_cell.length_b   1.000
_cell.length_c   1.000
_cell.angle_alpha   90.00
_cell.angle_beta   90.00
_cell.angle_gamma   90.00
#
_symmetry.space_group_name_H-M   'P 1'
#
loop_
_entity.id
_entity.type
_entity.pdbx_description
1 polymer ?
#
loop_
_entity_poly.entity_id
_entity_poly.type
_entity_poly.pdbx_seq_one_letter_code
_entity_poly.pdbx_strand_id
1 'polypeptide(L)'
;MAQPHFLLVTFPAQGHVNPSLRFARRLIKTTGARVTFATCLSVIHRSMIPNHNNVENLSFLTFSDGFDDGVISNTDDVQNRLVHFERNGDKALSDFIEANQNGDSPVSCLIYTILPNWVPKVARRFHLPSVHLWIQPAFAFDIYYNYSTGNNSVFEFPNLPSLEIRDLPSFLSPSNTNKAAQAVYQELMDFLKEESNPKILVNTFDSLEPEFLTAIPNIEMVAVGPLLPAEIFTGSESGKDLSRDHQSSSYTLWLDSKTESSVIYVSFGTMVELSKKQIEELARALIEGGRPFLWVITDKLNREAKIEGEEETEIEKIAGFRHELEENHKDQIFHSNFGSLPLKTMSEMASMDPEGIDGVRMTWNVWPRTKVEASKCVIPVAACISPIRYHRDIPSVEYAPLRCRICTAALNPFARVDFLAKIWICPICFQRNHFPPHYHVMSETNVPCELYPQYTTVEYTLPNPSQPTGVGNFDQTGAVSGQPSPSVFVFVLDTCMIEEEFGYAKSALKQAIGLLPENALVGFVSFGTQAHVHELGFSDLTKVYVFRGDKEISKDQVLEQLGLGASGRRNPVGGFPMGRDNSANFGYSGVNRFLLPASDCEFTIDLLLEELQTDQWPVQAGRRQSRCTGVAISVATGLLGACFPGTGARIVALIGGPCSEGPGTIVSKDLSEPLRSHKDLDKDAAPFYKKAEKFYDALANQLVNQGHVLDLFASALDQVGVAEMKAAVERTGGLVVLSESFGHSVFKDSFKRVFEDGEESLGLCFNGTLEICCSKDIKIQGIIGPCASLQKKGPSVADTVIGEGNTTQWKMCGLDKRTCLTVFFDLSSSDQSSAPGGVNNQLYLQFMTSYQNSKGKTLQRVTTVTRQWVDTGLSTEELVQGFDQETAAVVVARLASLKMETEEGFDATRWLDRNLIRLCSKFGDYRKDDPASFTLNPNFSLFPQFTFNLRRSQFVQVFNNSPDETAYNRMLLNRENISNAAVMIQPSLTTYSFNSLPQPALLDVASIGADRILLLDSYISVVVFHGMTIAQWRNLGYQNQPEHQAFAQLLEAPQEDAQMIIRDRFPVPRLVVCDQHGSQARFLLAKLNPSATYNNASEMNAGSDIIFTDDVSLQVFFQHLQKLAVQS
;
A
#
# COMPACT_ATOMS: atom_id res chain seq x y z
N MET A 1 7.51 18.17 -47.31
CA MET A 1 8.46 17.05 -47.50
C MET A 1 7.76 15.79 -47.06
N ALA A 2 7.95 14.66 -47.74
CA ALA A 2 7.42 13.38 -47.25
C ALA A 2 8.00 13.07 -45.86
N GLN A 3 7.17 12.53 -44.97
CA GLN A 3 7.59 12.15 -43.62
C GLN A 3 8.67 11.06 -43.71
N PRO A 4 9.87 11.25 -43.11
CA PRO A 4 10.92 10.24 -43.16
C PRO A 4 10.48 8.93 -42.52
N HIS A 5 10.82 7.80 -43.15
CA HIS A 5 10.56 6.46 -42.64
C HIS A 5 11.89 5.74 -42.41
N PHE A 6 12.19 5.43 -41.16
CA PHE A 6 13.41 4.73 -40.74
C PHE A 6 13.12 3.25 -40.49
N LEU A 7 13.96 2.37 -41.02
CA LEU A 7 13.92 0.94 -40.73
C LEU A 7 15.05 0.61 -39.76
N LEU A 8 14.72 0.40 -38.48
CA LEU A 8 15.70 0.16 -37.41
C LEU A 8 15.83 -1.33 -37.14
N VAL A 9 17.03 -1.89 -37.31
CA VAL A 9 17.32 -3.33 -37.20
C VAL A 9 18.19 -3.62 -35.98
N THR A 10 17.73 -4.52 -35.10
CA THR A 10 18.44 -4.91 -33.88
C THR A 10 18.71 -6.40 -33.83
N PHE A 11 19.83 -6.77 -33.18
CA PHE A 11 20.05 -8.17 -32.78
C PHE A 11 19.08 -8.54 -31.63
N PRO A 12 18.55 -9.78 -31.61
CA PRO A 12 17.58 -10.26 -30.61
C PRO A 12 18.20 -10.60 -29.24
N ALA A 13 18.85 -9.60 -28.63
CA ALA A 13 19.34 -9.65 -27.25
C ALA A 13 18.89 -8.39 -26.50
N GLN A 14 18.57 -8.53 -25.20
CA GLN A 14 18.02 -7.41 -24.40
C GLN A 14 18.92 -6.17 -24.41
N GLY A 15 20.23 -6.36 -24.31
CA GLY A 15 21.22 -5.27 -24.38
C GLY A 15 21.22 -4.50 -25.71
N HIS A 16 20.63 -5.04 -26.78
CA HIS A 16 20.47 -4.38 -28.07
C HIS A 16 19.06 -3.82 -28.26
N VAL A 17 18.03 -4.61 -27.92
CA VAL A 17 16.61 -4.26 -28.12
C VAL A 17 16.25 -3.02 -27.30
N ASN A 18 16.63 -2.97 -26.02
CA ASN A 18 16.26 -1.89 -25.11
C ASN A 18 16.75 -0.51 -25.57
N PRO A 19 18.08 -0.28 -25.76
CA PRO A 19 18.56 1.03 -26.20
C PRO A 19 18.02 1.40 -27.59
N SER A 20 17.88 0.42 -28.49
CA SER A 20 17.33 0.64 -29.83
C SER A 20 15.88 1.11 -29.83
N LEU A 21 15.03 0.48 -29.00
CA LEU A 21 13.61 0.84 -28.90
C LEU A 21 13.44 2.22 -28.27
N ARG A 22 14.29 2.57 -27.30
CA ARG A 22 14.33 3.91 -26.71
C ARG A 22 14.77 4.96 -27.73
N PHE A 23 15.79 4.65 -28.53
CA PHE A 23 16.20 5.50 -29.64
C PHE A 23 15.06 5.70 -30.66
N ALA A 24 14.37 4.63 -31.06
CA ALA A 24 13.22 4.70 -31.96
C ALA A 24 12.12 5.64 -31.42
N ARG A 25 11.74 5.48 -30.15
CA ARG A 25 10.75 6.36 -29.49
C ARG A 25 11.21 7.82 -29.45
N ARG A 26 12.48 8.07 -29.13
CA ARG A 26 13.06 9.43 -29.10
C ARG A 26 13.06 10.06 -30.50
N LEU A 27 13.41 9.29 -31.53
CA LEU A 27 13.40 9.73 -32.92
C LEU A 27 11.99 10.13 -33.37
N ILE A 28 10.99 9.27 -33.10
CA ILE A 28 9.57 9.57 -33.38
C ILE A 28 9.15 10.87 -32.68
N LYS A 29 9.41 10.99 -31.36
CA LYS A 29 9.01 12.15 -30.56
C LYS A 29 9.64 13.45 -31.06
N THR A 30 10.90 13.42 -31.49
CA THR A 30 11.65 14.64 -31.84
C THR A 30 11.46 15.09 -33.28
N THR A 31 11.25 14.18 -34.22
CA THR A 31 11.16 14.52 -35.65
C THR A 31 9.80 14.22 -36.26
N GLY A 32 8.91 13.55 -35.52
CA GLY A 32 7.66 13.02 -36.07
C GLY A 32 7.88 12.00 -37.17
N ALA A 33 9.04 11.32 -37.23
CA ALA A 33 9.33 10.35 -38.28
C ALA A 33 8.58 9.02 -38.02
N ARG A 34 8.36 8.26 -39.09
CA ARG A 34 7.89 6.88 -39.00
C ARG A 34 9.09 5.96 -38.72
N VAL A 35 8.95 5.02 -37.79
CA VAL A 35 9.98 4.01 -37.53
C VAL A 35 9.38 2.62 -37.64
N THR A 36 9.97 1.77 -38.47
CA THR A 36 9.72 0.33 -38.43
C THR A 36 10.86 -0.36 -37.69
N PHE A 37 10.55 -0.98 -36.57
CA PHE A 37 11.48 -1.70 -35.71
C PHE A 37 11.54 -3.17 -36.13
N ALA A 38 12.66 -3.58 -36.74
CA ALA A 38 12.91 -4.91 -37.25
C ALA A 38 13.72 -5.77 -36.27
N THR A 39 13.19 -6.93 -35.90
CA THR A 39 13.80 -7.85 -34.92
C THR A 39 13.33 -9.30 -35.12
N CYS A 40 13.87 -10.25 -34.36
CA CYS A 40 13.46 -11.66 -34.47
C CYS A 40 12.16 -11.97 -33.72
N LEU A 41 11.43 -13.01 -34.16
CA LEU A 41 10.23 -13.52 -33.48
C LEU A 41 10.47 -13.89 -32.01
N SER A 42 11.66 -14.40 -31.69
CA SER A 42 12.09 -14.74 -30.33
C SER A 42 12.02 -13.57 -29.34
N VAL A 43 12.12 -12.33 -29.82
CA VAL A 43 11.98 -11.11 -29.00
C VAL A 43 10.51 -10.89 -28.58
N ILE A 44 9.55 -11.20 -29.45
CA ILE A 44 8.12 -11.13 -29.13
C ILE A 44 7.72 -12.29 -28.23
N HIS A 45 8.11 -13.52 -28.56
CA HIS A 45 7.75 -14.71 -27.78
C HIS A 45 8.26 -14.67 -26.34
N ARG A 46 9.40 -14.01 -26.10
CA ARG A 46 10.00 -13.84 -24.76
C ARG A 46 9.54 -12.57 -24.05
N SER A 47 8.54 -11.89 -24.58
CA SER A 47 8.01 -10.65 -24.03
C SER A 47 9.08 -9.57 -23.78
N MET A 48 10.14 -9.52 -24.60
CA MET A 48 11.22 -8.54 -24.45
C MET A 48 10.81 -7.12 -24.90
N ILE A 49 9.59 -6.96 -25.43
CA ILE A 49 8.99 -5.68 -25.80
C ILE A 49 7.61 -5.61 -25.13
N PRO A 50 7.48 -4.88 -24.00
CA PRO A 50 6.20 -4.64 -23.36
C PRO A 50 5.27 -3.83 -24.28
N ASN A 51 4.00 -4.23 -24.39
CA ASN A 51 2.92 -3.51 -25.07
C ASN A 51 3.30 -2.89 -26.43
N HIS A 52 3.40 -3.74 -27.44
CA HIS A 52 3.81 -3.40 -28.81
C HIS A 52 2.80 -2.55 -29.62
N ASN A 53 1.63 -2.18 -29.06
CA ASN A 53 0.50 -1.64 -29.84
C ASN A 53 0.17 -0.14 -29.67
N ASN A 54 0.86 0.63 -28.81
CA ASN A 54 0.39 1.97 -28.43
C ASN A 54 1.33 3.15 -28.78
N VAL A 55 2.30 2.99 -29.69
CA VAL A 55 3.16 4.12 -30.11
C VAL A 55 2.82 4.52 -31.55
N GLU A 56 2.20 5.69 -31.70
CA GLU A 56 1.92 6.28 -33.01
C GLU A 56 3.23 6.42 -33.82
N ASN A 57 3.19 6.09 -35.11
CA ASN A 57 4.36 6.07 -36.01
C ASN A 57 5.45 5.01 -35.72
N LEU A 58 5.23 4.07 -34.79
CA LEU A 58 6.07 2.89 -34.59
C LEU A 58 5.38 1.63 -35.13
N SER A 59 6.02 0.92 -36.08
CA SER A 59 5.59 -0.40 -36.53
C SER A 59 6.67 -1.45 -36.29
N PHE A 60 6.29 -2.73 -36.24
CA PHE A 60 7.23 -3.85 -36.06
C PHE A 60 7.31 -4.71 -37.30
N LEU A 61 8.52 -5.14 -37.66
CA LEU A 61 8.78 -6.14 -38.69
C LEU A 61 9.53 -7.31 -38.06
N THR A 62 8.93 -8.50 -38.06
CA THR A 62 9.57 -9.67 -37.45
C THR A 62 9.91 -10.76 -38.45
N PHE A 63 11.04 -11.41 -38.22
CA PHE A 63 11.50 -12.57 -39.00
C PHE A 63 12.08 -13.65 -38.08
N SER A 64 12.18 -14.87 -38.59
CA SER A 64 12.76 -15.99 -37.84
C SER A 64 14.28 -15.96 -37.90
N ASP A 65 14.96 -16.19 -36.78
CA ASP A 65 16.42 -16.44 -36.73
C ASP A 65 16.73 -17.94 -36.60
N GLY A 66 15.75 -18.82 -36.85
CA GLY A 66 15.86 -20.26 -36.68
C GLY A 66 15.72 -20.73 -35.22
N PHE A 67 15.58 -19.82 -34.27
CA PHE A 67 15.47 -20.09 -32.83
C PHE A 67 14.34 -19.24 -32.23
N ASP A 68 13.11 -19.44 -32.72
CA ASP A 68 11.97 -18.57 -32.40
C ASP A 68 11.42 -18.77 -30.96
N ASP A 69 11.75 -19.87 -30.29
CA ASP A 69 11.57 -20.09 -28.85
C ASP A 69 12.73 -19.49 -28.01
N GLY A 70 13.80 -19.11 -28.70
CA GLY A 70 15.06 -18.54 -28.23
C GLY A 70 15.99 -19.48 -27.46
N VAL A 71 15.73 -20.79 -27.47
CA VAL A 71 16.58 -21.76 -26.76
C VAL A 71 17.90 -21.93 -27.52
N ILE A 72 19.04 -21.72 -26.85
CA ILE A 72 20.38 -21.94 -27.42
C ILE A 72 21.08 -22.93 -26.51
N SER A 73 21.48 -24.09 -27.05
CA SER A 73 21.99 -25.20 -26.23
C SER A 73 23.50 -25.38 -26.32
N ASN A 74 24.15 -24.85 -27.37
CA ASN A 74 25.60 -24.98 -27.57
C ASN A 74 26.19 -23.86 -28.46
N THR A 75 27.51 -23.87 -28.65
CA THR A 75 28.22 -22.88 -29.48
C THR A 75 27.91 -22.98 -30.98
N ASP A 76 27.59 -24.18 -31.48
CA ASP A 76 27.22 -24.37 -32.89
C ASP A 76 25.84 -23.77 -33.19
N ASP A 77 24.92 -23.80 -32.21
CA ASP A 77 23.62 -23.14 -32.28
C ASP A 77 23.76 -21.62 -32.42
N VAL A 78 24.74 -21.00 -31.74
CA VAL A 78 25.02 -19.56 -31.86
C VAL A 78 25.45 -19.20 -33.29
N GLN A 79 26.34 -20.00 -33.88
CA GLN A 79 26.78 -19.78 -35.26
C GLN A 79 25.64 -19.97 -36.26
N ASN A 80 24.83 -21.02 -36.07
CA ASN A 80 23.65 -21.28 -36.89
C ASN A 80 22.61 -20.16 -36.78
N ARG A 81 22.42 -19.58 -35.58
CA ARG A 81 21.52 -18.45 -35.36
C ARG A 81 21.95 -17.22 -36.14
N LEU A 82 23.25 -16.88 -36.15
CA LEU A 82 23.77 -15.74 -36.91
C LEU A 82 23.54 -15.89 -38.42
N VAL A 83 23.74 -17.10 -38.97
CA VAL A 83 23.49 -17.40 -40.39
C VAL A 83 22.02 -17.25 -40.75
N HIS A 84 21.11 -17.77 -39.91
CA HIS A 84 19.67 -17.65 -40.13
C HIS A 84 19.17 -16.21 -39.95
N PHE A 85 19.72 -15.50 -38.95
CA PHE A 85 19.46 -14.09 -38.72
C PHE A 85 19.80 -13.23 -39.95
N GLU A 86 20.96 -13.46 -40.57
CA GLU A 86 21.35 -12.79 -41.82
C GLU A 86 20.44 -13.21 -42.99
N ARG A 87 20.30 -14.50 -43.26
CA ARG A 87 19.57 -14.99 -44.44
C ARG A 87 18.10 -14.58 -44.44
N ASN A 88 17.42 -14.78 -43.32
CA ASN A 88 15.99 -14.50 -43.20
C ASN A 88 15.75 -13.00 -43.00
N GLY A 89 16.67 -12.30 -42.32
CA GLY A 89 16.65 -10.86 -42.18
C GLY A 89 16.81 -10.13 -43.51
N ASP A 90 17.83 -10.46 -44.32
CA ASP A 90 18.06 -9.88 -45.66
C ASP A 90 16.80 -9.97 -46.52
N LYS A 91 16.18 -11.15 -46.55
CA LYS A 91 14.93 -11.39 -47.27
C LYS A 91 13.79 -10.53 -46.73
N ALA A 92 13.53 -10.55 -45.42
CA ALA A 92 12.43 -9.81 -44.82
C ALA A 92 12.57 -8.28 -45.01
N LEU A 93 13.78 -7.74 -44.87
CA LEU A 93 14.03 -6.32 -45.12
C LEU A 93 13.87 -5.97 -46.60
N SER A 94 14.38 -6.81 -47.52
CA SER A 94 14.24 -6.60 -48.96
C SER A 94 12.77 -6.59 -49.39
N ASP A 95 12.01 -7.60 -48.97
CA ASP A 95 10.56 -7.71 -49.25
C ASP A 95 9.80 -6.49 -48.70
N PHE A 96 10.15 -6.02 -47.50
CA PHE A 96 9.54 -4.84 -46.89
C PHE A 96 9.87 -3.54 -47.62
N ILE A 97 11.12 -3.35 -48.05
CA ILE A 97 11.55 -2.15 -48.79
C ILE A 97 10.85 -2.09 -50.15
N GLU A 98 10.80 -3.21 -50.90
CA GLU A 98 10.12 -3.30 -52.19
C GLU A 98 8.61 -3.00 -52.06
N ALA A 99 7.95 -3.58 -51.04
CA ALA A 99 6.53 -3.38 -50.79
C ALA A 99 6.17 -1.91 -50.49
N ASN A 100 7.09 -1.15 -49.90
CA ASN A 100 6.87 0.25 -49.53
C ASN A 100 7.45 1.26 -50.55
N GLN A 101 8.14 0.81 -51.60
CA GLN A 101 8.84 1.69 -52.55
C GLN A 101 7.89 2.65 -53.30
N ASN A 102 6.67 2.21 -53.59
CA ASN A 102 5.63 2.98 -54.28
C ASN A 102 4.47 3.41 -53.36
N GLY A 103 4.60 3.21 -52.04
CA GLY A 103 3.57 3.58 -51.06
C GLY A 103 3.69 5.03 -50.58
N ASP A 104 2.76 5.44 -49.71
CA ASP A 104 2.71 6.81 -49.16
C ASP A 104 3.89 7.15 -48.22
N SER A 105 4.70 6.16 -47.82
CA SER A 105 5.82 6.32 -46.89
C SER A 105 7.00 5.39 -47.25
N PRO A 106 7.77 5.69 -48.32
CA PRO A 106 8.91 4.89 -48.72
C PRO A 106 10.02 4.93 -47.66
N VAL A 107 10.71 3.80 -47.47
CA VAL A 107 11.84 3.72 -46.53
C VAL A 107 12.93 4.69 -46.98
N SER A 108 13.34 5.57 -46.07
CA SER A 108 14.27 6.66 -46.33
C SER A 108 15.68 6.41 -45.82
N CYS A 109 15.84 5.56 -44.80
CA CYS A 109 17.12 5.22 -44.20
C CYS A 109 17.03 3.94 -43.35
N LEU A 110 18.10 3.15 -43.32
CA LEU A 110 18.24 1.99 -42.44
C LEU A 110 19.15 2.35 -41.26
N ILE A 111 18.71 2.02 -40.05
CA ILE A 111 19.49 2.17 -38.82
C ILE A 111 19.79 0.78 -38.28
N TYR A 112 21.04 0.46 -37.96
CA TYR A 112 21.39 -0.89 -37.51
C TYR A 112 22.35 -0.88 -36.33
N THR A 113 22.13 -1.79 -35.39
CA THR A 113 23.02 -1.99 -34.23
C THR A 113 24.24 -2.83 -34.58
N ILE A 114 25.05 -3.16 -33.57
CA ILE A 114 26.13 -4.13 -33.67
C ILE A 114 25.60 -5.57 -33.79
N LEU A 115 26.28 -6.39 -34.62
CA LEU A 115 25.97 -7.77 -35.05
C LEU A 115 25.17 -7.92 -36.36
N PRO A 116 24.15 -7.09 -36.68
CA PRO A 116 23.51 -7.05 -38.01
C PRO A 116 24.37 -6.44 -39.14
N ASN A 117 25.64 -6.86 -39.30
CA ASN A 117 26.58 -6.27 -40.26
C ASN A 117 26.19 -6.47 -41.74
N TRP A 118 25.19 -7.31 -42.02
CA TRP A 118 24.61 -7.53 -43.34
C TRP A 118 23.63 -6.42 -43.76
N VAL A 119 23.09 -5.65 -42.82
CA VAL A 119 22.08 -4.60 -43.09
C VAL A 119 22.58 -3.51 -44.06
N PRO A 120 23.83 -3.01 -43.96
CA PRO A 120 24.35 -2.06 -44.95
C PRO A 120 24.44 -2.63 -46.37
N LYS A 121 24.66 -3.94 -46.53
CA LYS A 121 24.66 -4.60 -47.85
C LYS A 121 23.26 -4.54 -48.48
N VAL A 122 22.21 -4.69 -47.66
CA VAL A 122 20.80 -4.50 -48.09
C VAL A 122 20.56 -3.03 -48.44
N ALA A 123 21.00 -2.08 -47.61
CA ALA A 123 20.84 -0.64 -47.88
C ALA A 123 21.48 -0.24 -49.23
N ARG A 124 22.72 -0.68 -49.50
CA ARG A 124 23.42 -0.45 -50.78
C ARG A 124 22.67 -1.05 -51.97
N ARG A 125 22.07 -2.24 -51.83
CA ARG A 125 21.26 -2.91 -52.88
C ARG A 125 20.04 -2.07 -53.30
N PHE A 126 19.44 -1.34 -52.36
CA PHE A 126 18.28 -0.48 -52.60
C PHE A 126 18.63 1.01 -52.74
N HIS A 127 19.92 1.36 -52.80
CA HIS A 127 20.40 2.75 -52.86
C HIS A 127 19.88 3.63 -51.70
N LEU A 128 19.74 3.06 -50.50
CA LEU A 128 19.31 3.74 -49.27
C LEU A 128 20.51 4.08 -48.38
N PRO A 129 20.50 5.22 -47.67
CA PRO A 129 21.52 5.53 -46.68
C PRO A 129 21.38 4.62 -45.45
N SER A 130 22.51 4.20 -44.87
CA SER A 130 22.55 3.44 -43.62
C SER A 130 23.33 4.17 -42.53
N VAL A 131 22.84 4.11 -41.30
CA VAL A 131 23.47 4.72 -40.11
C VAL A 131 23.67 3.65 -39.03
N HIS A 132 24.86 3.62 -38.43
CA HIS A 132 25.17 2.66 -37.38
C HIS A 132 24.80 3.22 -36.00
N LEU A 133 24.00 2.48 -35.24
CA LEU A 133 23.69 2.77 -33.84
C LEU A 133 24.63 1.95 -32.94
N TRP A 134 25.70 2.58 -32.48
CA TRP A 134 26.65 2.02 -31.53
C TRP A 134 26.10 2.10 -30.11
N ILE A 135 25.61 0.97 -29.62
CA ILE A 135 24.94 0.86 -28.31
C ILE A 135 25.91 0.79 -27.10
N GLN A 136 27.22 0.80 -27.36
CA GLN A 136 28.30 0.79 -26.35
C GLN A 136 28.90 2.21 -26.20
N PRO A 137 29.80 2.45 -25.21
CA PRO A 137 30.50 3.74 -25.07
C PRO A 137 31.41 4.07 -26.26
N ALA A 138 31.73 5.36 -26.44
CA ALA A 138 32.62 5.83 -27.51
C ALA A 138 34.03 5.23 -27.39
N PHE A 139 34.54 5.11 -26.15
CA PHE A 139 35.84 4.49 -25.89
C PHE A 139 35.94 3.05 -26.42
N ALA A 140 34.87 2.26 -26.28
CA ALA A 140 34.86 0.89 -26.80
C ALA A 140 34.99 0.88 -28.34
N PHE A 141 34.31 1.81 -29.03
CA PHE A 141 34.45 1.94 -30.48
C PHE A 141 35.90 2.24 -30.87
N ASP A 142 36.54 3.16 -30.17
CA ASP A 142 37.93 3.56 -30.42
C ASP A 142 38.91 2.39 -30.23
N ILE A 143 38.68 1.54 -29.21
CA ILE A 143 39.43 0.28 -29.05
C ILE A 143 39.32 -0.60 -30.29
N TYR A 144 38.11 -0.90 -30.76
CA TYR A 144 37.92 -1.78 -31.91
C TYR A 144 38.49 -1.17 -33.21
N TYR A 145 38.38 0.14 -33.38
CA TYR A 145 38.92 0.84 -34.54
C TYR A 145 40.46 0.80 -34.55
N ASN A 146 41.11 1.11 -33.42
CA ASN A 146 42.57 1.06 -33.32
C ASN A 146 43.11 -0.38 -33.42
N TYR A 147 42.45 -1.34 -32.78
CA TYR A 147 42.80 -2.76 -32.92
C TYR A 147 42.74 -3.24 -34.38
N SER A 148 41.73 -2.81 -35.13
CA SER A 148 41.57 -3.19 -36.53
C SER A 148 42.49 -2.44 -37.49
N THR A 149 43.19 -1.37 -37.06
CA THR A 149 44.08 -0.56 -37.90
C THR A 149 45.57 -0.84 -37.65
N GLY A 150 45.93 -1.39 -36.50
CA GLY A 150 47.33 -1.61 -36.12
C GLY A 150 47.57 -2.94 -35.41
N ASN A 151 48.69 -3.57 -35.74
CA ASN A 151 49.20 -4.79 -35.07
C ASN A 151 50.02 -4.40 -33.83
N ASN A 152 49.48 -3.51 -33.01
CA ASN A 152 50.20 -2.91 -31.89
C ASN A 152 50.12 -3.81 -30.66
N SER A 153 51.26 -4.02 -29.98
CA SER A 153 51.29 -4.68 -28.67
C SER A 153 50.83 -3.75 -27.53
N VAL A 154 50.82 -2.44 -27.79
CA VAL A 154 50.48 -1.37 -26.85
C VAL A 154 49.54 -0.38 -27.54
N PHE A 155 48.46 -0.02 -26.87
CA PHE A 155 47.40 0.87 -27.34
C PHE A 155 47.41 2.14 -26.49
N GLU A 156 47.48 3.30 -27.17
CA GLU A 156 47.51 4.61 -26.52
C GLU A 156 46.17 5.32 -26.77
N PHE A 157 45.54 5.78 -25.69
CA PHE A 157 44.27 6.48 -25.73
C PHE A 157 44.38 7.79 -24.92
N PRO A 158 43.60 8.83 -25.26
CA PRO A 158 43.55 10.07 -24.49
C PRO A 158 43.24 9.80 -23.00
N ASN A 159 44.03 10.40 -22.10
CA ASN A 159 43.85 10.34 -20.64
C ASN A 159 43.81 8.93 -20.01
N LEU A 160 44.34 7.92 -20.70
CA LEU A 160 44.48 6.57 -20.18
C LEU A 160 45.95 6.14 -20.17
N PRO A 161 46.37 5.28 -19.23
CA PRO A 161 47.67 4.64 -19.30
C PRO A 161 47.75 3.79 -20.58
N SER A 162 48.95 3.59 -21.10
CA SER A 162 49.20 2.67 -22.20
C SER A 162 48.64 1.28 -21.87
N LEU A 163 47.73 0.78 -22.71
CA LEU A 163 47.06 -0.51 -22.52
C LEU A 163 47.74 -1.58 -23.36
N GLU A 164 47.95 -2.77 -22.79
CA GLU A 164 48.39 -3.94 -23.55
C GLU A 164 47.18 -4.75 -24.05
N ILE A 165 47.41 -5.71 -24.94
CA ILE A 165 46.36 -6.61 -25.45
C ILE A 165 45.58 -7.33 -24.34
N ARG A 166 46.20 -7.55 -23.17
CA ARG A 166 45.58 -8.20 -22.01
C ARG A 166 44.55 -7.30 -21.31
N ASP A 167 44.66 -5.99 -21.50
CA ASP A 167 43.80 -4.97 -20.88
C ASP A 167 42.57 -4.65 -21.76
N LEU A 168 42.53 -5.19 -22.98
CA LEU A 168 41.43 -5.05 -23.94
C LEU A 168 40.39 -6.16 -23.78
N PRO A 169 39.17 -6.00 -24.35
CA PRO A 169 38.15 -7.05 -24.33
C PRO A 169 38.70 -8.42 -24.72
N SER A 170 38.44 -9.42 -23.88
CA SER A 170 39.14 -10.72 -23.94
C SER A 170 39.02 -11.42 -25.29
N PHE A 171 37.97 -11.19 -26.08
CA PHE A 171 37.77 -11.76 -27.41
C PHE A 171 38.64 -11.14 -28.51
N LEU A 172 39.33 -10.03 -28.22
CA LEU A 172 40.39 -9.50 -29.07
C LEU A 172 41.73 -10.22 -28.82
N SER A 173 41.87 -10.94 -27.72
CA SER A 173 43.09 -11.68 -27.41
C SER A 173 43.29 -12.87 -28.38
N PRO A 174 44.52 -13.07 -28.92
CA PRO A 174 44.83 -14.21 -29.79
C PRO A 174 44.54 -15.59 -29.16
N SER A 175 44.53 -15.67 -27.83
CA SER A 175 44.26 -16.89 -27.08
C SER A 175 42.78 -17.17 -26.83
N ASN A 176 41.86 -16.30 -27.27
CA ASN A 176 40.43 -16.49 -27.05
C ASN A 176 39.85 -17.60 -27.96
N THR A 177 38.93 -18.40 -27.41
CA THR A 177 38.25 -19.48 -28.12
C THR A 177 37.05 -18.99 -28.93
N ASN A 178 36.46 -17.82 -28.64
CA ASN A 178 35.31 -17.24 -29.34
C ASN A 178 35.74 -16.37 -30.54
N LYS A 179 36.28 -17.01 -31.58
CA LYS A 179 36.75 -16.35 -32.81
C LYS A 179 35.63 -15.68 -33.62
N ALA A 180 34.38 -16.11 -33.44
CA ALA A 180 33.23 -15.58 -34.18
C ALA A 180 32.93 -14.13 -33.81
N ALA A 181 32.98 -13.76 -32.52
CA ALA A 181 32.79 -12.39 -32.07
C ALA A 181 33.83 -11.46 -32.71
N GLN A 182 35.12 -11.81 -32.62
CA GLN A 182 36.20 -11.02 -33.23
C GLN A 182 35.97 -10.77 -34.73
N ALA A 183 35.57 -11.80 -35.48
CA ALA A 183 35.30 -11.68 -36.91
C ALA A 183 34.18 -10.68 -37.23
N VAL A 184 33.12 -10.65 -36.42
CA VAL A 184 31.99 -9.73 -36.59
C VAL A 184 32.40 -8.28 -36.32
N TYR A 185 33.18 -8.01 -35.28
CA TYR A 185 33.69 -6.64 -35.03
C TYR A 185 34.67 -6.20 -36.12
N GLN A 186 35.53 -7.11 -36.59
CA GLN A 186 36.46 -6.83 -37.68
C GLN A 186 35.72 -6.50 -38.98
N GLU A 187 34.70 -7.28 -39.35
CA GLU A 187 33.87 -7.01 -40.54
C GLU A 187 33.19 -5.64 -40.47
N LEU A 188 32.65 -5.26 -39.30
CA LEU A 188 32.06 -3.94 -39.09
C LEU A 188 33.09 -2.83 -39.29
N MET A 189 34.28 -2.96 -38.70
CA MET A 189 35.33 -1.94 -38.78
C MET A 189 35.87 -1.80 -40.21
N ASP A 190 36.07 -2.92 -40.92
CA ASP A 190 36.53 -2.90 -42.31
C ASP A 190 35.49 -2.25 -43.22
N PHE A 191 34.19 -2.56 -43.02
CA PHE A 191 33.10 -1.89 -43.72
C PHE A 191 33.11 -0.37 -43.49
N LEU A 192 33.23 0.07 -42.23
CA LEU A 192 33.21 1.50 -41.89
C LEU A 192 34.42 2.27 -42.45
N LYS A 193 35.58 1.62 -42.62
CA LYS A 193 36.77 2.23 -43.24
C LYS A 193 36.63 2.43 -44.75
N GLU A 194 35.84 1.57 -45.41
CA GLU A 194 35.56 1.71 -46.85
C GLU A 194 34.52 2.80 -47.13
N GLU A 195 33.69 3.16 -46.16
CA GLU A 195 32.67 4.21 -46.29
C GLU A 195 33.29 5.62 -46.23
N SER A 196 32.81 6.51 -47.11
CA SER A 196 33.24 7.90 -47.11
C SER A 196 32.49 8.69 -46.02
N ASN A 197 33.18 9.05 -44.93
CA ASN A 197 32.65 9.80 -43.78
C ASN A 197 31.40 9.16 -43.14
N PRO A 198 31.50 7.92 -42.62
CA PRO A 198 30.39 7.23 -41.99
C PRO A 198 29.88 7.98 -40.75
N LYS A 199 28.55 7.95 -40.56
CA LYS A 199 27.86 8.53 -39.41
C LYS A 199 27.52 7.45 -38.40
N ILE A 200 27.98 7.64 -37.16
CA ILE A 200 27.79 6.70 -36.06
C ILE A 200 27.02 7.40 -34.94
N LEU A 201 25.88 6.83 -34.55
CA LEU A 201 25.11 7.29 -33.40
C LEU A 201 25.59 6.50 -32.18
N VAL A 202 26.16 7.18 -31.18
CA VAL A 202 26.83 6.55 -30.04
C VAL A 202 25.97 6.72 -28.79
N ASN A 203 25.74 5.64 -28.04
CA ASN A 203 25.02 5.65 -26.77
C ASN A 203 25.88 6.26 -25.63
N THR A 204 26.20 7.54 -25.78
CA THR A 204 26.93 8.38 -24.83
C THR A 204 26.41 9.82 -24.92
N PHE A 205 26.97 10.76 -24.16
CA PHE A 205 26.67 12.20 -24.24
C PHE A 205 27.96 13.01 -24.26
N ASP A 206 27.93 14.23 -24.84
CA ASP A 206 29.14 15.01 -25.14
C ASP A 206 30.03 15.26 -23.92
N SER A 207 29.43 15.51 -22.75
CA SER A 207 30.18 15.76 -21.52
C SER A 207 30.85 14.51 -20.92
N LEU A 208 30.47 13.30 -21.33
CA LEU A 208 30.99 12.05 -20.77
C LEU A 208 32.27 11.58 -21.46
N GLU A 209 32.28 11.59 -22.80
CA GLU A 209 33.37 11.05 -23.63
C GLU A 209 33.78 12.01 -24.76
N PRO A 210 34.05 13.31 -24.48
CA PRO A 210 34.28 14.32 -25.53
C PRO A 210 35.50 14.00 -26.41
N GLU A 211 36.55 13.44 -25.81
CA GLU A 211 37.80 13.10 -26.49
C GLU A 211 37.62 11.90 -27.43
N PHE A 212 36.87 10.88 -27.02
CA PHE A 212 36.63 9.69 -27.82
C PHE A 212 35.65 9.92 -28.97
N LEU A 213 34.69 10.84 -28.80
CA LEU A 213 33.77 11.26 -29.87
C LEU A 213 34.48 11.96 -31.04
N THR A 214 35.69 12.49 -30.81
CA THR A 214 36.48 13.22 -31.82
C THR A 214 37.81 12.55 -32.17
N ALA A 215 38.10 11.38 -31.58
CA ALA A 215 39.39 10.69 -31.70
C ALA A 215 39.68 10.18 -33.12
N ILE A 216 38.64 9.87 -33.91
CA ILE A 216 38.78 9.27 -35.25
C ILE A 216 38.39 10.30 -36.32
N PRO A 217 39.35 10.94 -37.03
CA PRO A 217 39.08 12.09 -37.89
C PRO A 217 38.15 11.84 -39.09
N ASN A 218 38.03 10.59 -39.53
CA ASN A 218 37.27 10.21 -40.73
C ASN A 218 35.88 9.62 -40.41
N ILE A 219 35.45 9.65 -39.14
CA ILE A 219 34.16 9.12 -38.69
C ILE A 219 33.41 10.23 -37.95
N GLU A 220 32.17 10.51 -38.35
CA GLU A 220 31.30 11.46 -37.66
C GLU A 220 30.52 10.71 -36.56
N MET A 221 30.95 10.85 -35.31
CA MET A 221 30.21 10.34 -34.16
C MET A 221 29.23 11.38 -33.62
N VAL A 222 27.99 10.95 -33.38
CA VAL A 222 26.94 11.78 -32.79
C VAL A 222 26.48 11.11 -31.50
N ALA A 223 26.64 11.80 -30.39
CA ALA A 223 26.17 11.34 -29.10
C ALA A 223 24.63 11.37 -29.06
N VAL A 224 23.99 10.21 -28.87
CA VAL A 224 22.52 10.06 -28.80
C VAL A 224 22.03 9.52 -27.46
N GLY A 225 22.96 9.19 -26.57
CA GLY A 225 22.69 8.67 -25.24
C GLY A 225 22.42 9.76 -24.19
N PRO A 226 22.29 9.35 -22.92
CA PRO A 226 22.13 7.95 -22.49
C PRO A 226 20.76 7.40 -22.96
N LEU A 227 20.77 6.26 -23.65
CA LEU A 227 19.57 5.54 -24.08
C LEU A 227 19.01 4.67 -22.94
N LEU A 228 18.88 5.29 -21.77
CA LEU A 228 18.40 4.69 -20.55
C LEU A 228 16.90 5.01 -20.33
N PRO A 229 16.20 4.26 -19.47
CA PRO A 229 14.85 4.60 -19.03
C PRO A 229 14.83 6.04 -18.46
N ALA A 230 13.82 6.83 -18.82
CA ALA A 230 13.68 8.22 -18.36
C ALA A 230 13.53 8.29 -16.83
N GLU A 231 13.00 7.21 -16.26
CA GLU A 231 12.76 6.95 -14.85
C GLU A 231 14.06 7.03 -14.01
N ILE A 232 15.22 6.73 -14.62
CA ILE A 232 16.54 6.82 -13.96
C ILE A 232 16.96 8.29 -13.71
N PHE A 233 16.54 9.23 -14.56
CA PHE A 233 16.95 10.64 -14.47
C PHE A 233 15.97 11.52 -13.71
N THR A 234 14.74 11.06 -13.51
CA THR A 234 13.69 11.76 -12.75
C THR A 234 13.68 11.39 -11.28
N GLY A 235 14.53 10.45 -10.83
CA GLY A 235 14.50 9.91 -9.47
C GLY A 235 13.22 9.14 -9.16
N SER A 236 12.44 8.76 -10.19
CA SER A 236 11.21 7.99 -10.05
C SER A 236 11.52 6.50 -10.20
N GLU A 237 11.28 5.71 -9.15
CA GLU A 237 11.56 4.27 -9.07
C GLU A 237 10.66 3.38 -9.98
N SER A 238 10.44 3.73 -11.24
CA SER A 238 9.49 3.02 -12.14
C SER A 238 10.13 2.30 -13.34
N GLY A 239 11.39 1.86 -13.23
CA GLY A 239 12.04 1.01 -14.24
C GLY A 239 11.64 -0.47 -14.14
N LYS A 240 10.43 -0.85 -14.57
CA LYS A 240 9.87 -2.23 -14.46
C LYS A 240 10.50 -3.34 -15.34
N ASP A 241 11.62 -3.11 -16.02
CA ASP A 241 12.26 -4.14 -16.89
C ASP A 241 13.71 -4.52 -16.54
N LEU A 242 14.17 -4.16 -15.33
CA LEU A 242 15.29 -4.83 -14.68
C LEU A 242 14.78 -5.35 -13.33
N SER A 243 14.94 -6.64 -13.11
CA SER A 243 14.47 -7.36 -11.94
C SER A 243 14.87 -6.72 -10.60
N ARG A 244 13.84 -6.33 -9.83
CA ARG A 244 13.68 -6.35 -8.35
C ARG A 244 14.50 -5.42 -7.42
N ASP A 245 13.79 -5.04 -6.34
CA ASP A 245 14.21 -4.68 -4.97
C ASP A 245 14.71 -3.24 -4.66
N HIS A 246 13.93 -2.55 -3.80
CA HIS A 246 14.13 -1.21 -3.24
C HIS A 246 15.29 -1.11 -2.22
N GLN A 247 16.51 -1.47 -2.62
CA GLN A 247 17.73 -1.24 -1.83
C GLN A 247 18.69 -0.19 -2.45
N SER A 248 18.22 0.57 -3.45
CA SER A 248 19.03 1.58 -4.17
C SER A 248 19.66 2.65 -3.26
N SER A 249 19.14 2.88 -2.05
CA SER A 249 19.69 3.83 -1.09
C SER A 249 20.92 3.33 -0.31
N SER A 250 21.06 2.02 -0.09
CA SER A 250 22.07 1.48 0.84
C SER A 250 23.49 1.53 0.27
N TYR A 251 23.69 1.06 -0.97
CA TYR A 251 25.03 1.06 -1.58
C TYR A 251 25.42 2.46 -2.10
N THR A 252 24.47 3.33 -2.45
CA THR A 252 24.75 4.70 -2.89
C THR A 252 25.31 5.53 -1.72
N LEU A 253 24.66 5.47 -0.55
CA LEU A 253 25.19 6.08 0.69
C LEU A 253 26.53 5.49 1.09
N TRP A 254 26.73 4.19 0.87
CA TRP A 254 28.02 3.55 1.11
C TRP A 254 29.10 4.02 0.12
N LEU A 255 28.79 4.17 -1.17
CA LEU A 255 29.70 4.73 -2.17
C LEU A 255 30.07 6.18 -1.82
N ASP A 256 29.10 6.99 -1.40
CA ASP A 256 29.31 8.37 -0.93
C ASP A 256 30.21 8.43 0.32
N SER A 257 30.26 7.35 1.12
CA SER A 257 31.16 7.25 2.28
C SER A 257 32.61 6.91 1.92
N LYS A 258 32.90 6.49 0.68
CA LYS A 258 34.25 6.08 0.25
C LYS A 258 34.98 7.24 -0.43
N THR A 259 36.31 7.21 -0.36
CA THR A 259 37.15 8.16 -1.10
C THR A 259 36.95 8.02 -2.60
N GLU A 260 37.07 9.12 -3.34
CA GLU A 260 36.96 9.12 -4.79
C GLU A 260 37.95 8.13 -5.43
N SER A 261 37.51 7.40 -6.46
CA SER A 261 38.30 6.37 -7.17
C SER A 261 38.87 5.23 -6.30
N SER A 262 38.28 4.94 -5.14
CA SER A 262 38.80 3.92 -4.20
C SER A 262 38.09 2.56 -4.22
N VAL A 263 36.88 2.49 -4.81
CA VAL A 263 36.03 1.28 -4.79
C VAL A 263 36.23 0.46 -6.06
N ILE A 264 36.38 -0.87 -5.91
CA ILE A 264 36.40 -1.83 -7.01
C ILE A 264 34.97 -2.28 -7.31
N TYR A 265 34.46 -2.07 -8.52
CA TYR A 265 33.18 -2.61 -8.96
C TYR A 265 33.39 -3.90 -9.75
N VAL A 266 32.67 -4.97 -9.38
CA VAL A 266 32.77 -6.30 -9.99
C VAL A 266 31.39 -6.76 -10.43
N SER A 267 31.23 -7.01 -11.73
CA SER A 267 30.00 -7.55 -12.32
C SER A 267 30.31 -8.34 -13.59
N PHE A 268 29.82 -9.58 -13.65
CA PHE A 268 30.01 -10.47 -14.81
C PHE A 268 28.78 -10.53 -15.74
N GLY A 269 27.72 -9.79 -15.40
CA GLY A 269 26.47 -9.75 -16.16
C GLY A 269 25.74 -11.10 -16.21
N THR A 270 24.69 -11.19 -17.02
CA THR A 270 23.83 -12.38 -17.09
C THR A 270 24.34 -13.48 -18.04
N MET A 271 25.34 -13.18 -18.88
CA MET A 271 25.84 -14.14 -19.89
C MET A 271 27.02 -14.97 -19.43
N VAL A 272 27.85 -14.46 -18.52
CA VAL A 272 29.04 -15.18 -18.03
C VAL A 272 28.64 -16.07 -16.86
N GLU A 273 29.25 -17.23 -16.75
CA GLU A 273 29.10 -18.16 -15.63
C GLU A 273 30.50 -18.53 -15.14
N LEU A 274 30.77 -18.27 -13.87
CA LEU A 274 32.08 -18.53 -13.27
C LEU A 274 32.08 -19.91 -12.63
N SER A 275 33.13 -20.69 -12.89
CA SER A 275 33.33 -21.93 -12.14
C SER A 275 33.58 -21.65 -10.66
N LYS A 276 33.29 -22.63 -9.78
CA LYS A 276 33.56 -22.52 -8.34
C LYS A 276 34.98 -22.03 -8.03
N LYS A 277 35.98 -22.60 -8.71
CA LYS A 277 37.38 -22.20 -8.56
C LYS A 277 37.63 -20.74 -8.94
N GLN A 278 36.95 -20.22 -9.96
CA GLN A 278 37.09 -18.82 -10.38
C GLN A 278 36.45 -17.86 -9.38
N ILE A 279 35.29 -18.21 -8.82
CA ILE A 279 34.64 -17.43 -7.76
C ILE A 279 35.52 -17.40 -6.51
N GLU A 280 36.07 -18.55 -6.11
CA GLU A 280 36.96 -18.67 -4.95
C GLU A 280 38.25 -17.84 -5.10
N GLU A 281 38.93 -17.95 -6.24
CA GLU A 281 40.16 -17.18 -6.49
C GLU A 281 39.88 -15.68 -6.59
N LEU A 282 38.75 -15.28 -7.18
CA LEU A 282 38.36 -13.87 -7.26
C LEU A 282 38.03 -13.29 -5.88
N ALA A 283 37.29 -14.04 -5.05
CA ALA A 283 36.99 -13.62 -3.68
C ALA A 283 38.26 -13.42 -2.87
N ARG A 284 39.20 -14.37 -2.92
CA ARG A 284 40.51 -14.24 -2.25
C ARG A 284 41.28 -13.03 -2.73
N ALA A 285 41.34 -12.81 -4.05
CA ALA A 285 42.05 -11.67 -4.63
C ALA A 285 41.45 -10.31 -4.18
N LEU A 286 40.12 -10.21 -4.09
CA LEU A 286 39.44 -9.00 -3.61
C LEU A 286 39.72 -8.73 -2.13
N ILE A 287 39.72 -9.79 -1.31
CA ILE A 287 40.02 -9.71 0.13
C ILE A 287 41.48 -9.34 0.37
N GLU A 288 42.43 -10.05 -0.26
CA GLU A 288 43.87 -9.76 -0.16
C GLU A 288 44.22 -8.38 -0.73
N GLY A 289 43.44 -7.89 -1.69
CA GLY A 289 43.61 -6.57 -2.29
C GLY A 289 43.38 -5.40 -1.32
N GLY A 290 42.73 -5.61 -0.17
CA GLY A 290 42.56 -4.61 0.89
C GLY A 290 41.81 -3.33 0.47
N ARG A 291 41.11 -3.35 -0.68
CA ARG A 291 40.34 -2.21 -1.20
C ARG A 291 38.85 -2.48 -1.02
N PRO A 292 38.03 -1.44 -0.74
CA PRO A 292 36.58 -1.59 -0.75
C PRO A 292 36.12 -2.09 -2.12
N PHE A 293 35.18 -3.03 -2.15
CA PHE A 293 34.64 -3.53 -3.40
C PHE A 293 33.11 -3.70 -3.32
N LEU A 294 32.47 -3.53 -4.47
CA LEU A 294 31.05 -3.77 -4.71
C LEU A 294 30.95 -4.89 -5.75
N TRP A 295 30.46 -6.05 -5.33
CA TRP A 295 30.35 -7.23 -6.21
C TRP A 295 28.88 -7.61 -6.42
N VAL A 296 28.46 -7.62 -7.68
CA VAL A 296 27.15 -8.08 -8.14
C VAL A 296 27.17 -9.59 -8.35
N ILE A 297 26.32 -10.32 -7.61
CA ILE A 297 26.21 -11.79 -7.66
C ILE A 297 24.83 -12.16 -8.22
N THR A 298 24.79 -13.05 -9.22
CA THR A 298 23.55 -13.44 -9.90
C THR A 298 23.18 -14.89 -9.61
N ASP A 299 21.96 -15.14 -9.13
CA ASP A 299 21.47 -16.51 -8.94
C ASP A 299 20.81 -17.01 -10.23
N LYS A 300 21.46 -17.93 -10.95
CA LYS A 300 21.00 -18.40 -12.26
C LYS A 300 19.96 -19.53 -12.23
N LEU A 301 19.55 -20.02 -11.06
CA LEU A 301 18.56 -21.11 -10.97
C LEU A 301 17.16 -20.62 -10.56
N ASN A 302 16.44 -19.98 -11.49
CA ASN A 302 14.98 -19.87 -11.39
C ASN A 302 14.24 -19.74 -12.73
N ARG A 303 14.84 -20.16 -13.85
CA ARG A 303 14.12 -20.42 -15.10
C ARG A 303 14.17 -21.90 -15.43
N GLU A 304 13.06 -22.57 -15.09
CA GLU A 304 12.61 -23.90 -15.50
C GLU A 304 13.29 -25.12 -14.84
N ALA A 305 12.43 -25.94 -14.21
CA ALA A 305 12.63 -27.29 -13.67
C ALA A 305 13.72 -27.49 -12.58
N LYS A 306 13.24 -27.65 -11.33
CA LYS A 306 13.94 -28.48 -10.32
C LYS A 306 14.13 -29.88 -10.89
N ILE A 307 15.32 -30.18 -11.39
CA ILE A 307 15.80 -31.55 -11.58
C ILE A 307 16.58 -31.92 -10.32
N GLU A 308 16.23 -33.04 -9.70
CA GLU A 308 16.92 -33.56 -8.53
C GLU A 308 18.37 -33.93 -8.89
N GLY A 309 19.32 -33.24 -8.26
CA GLY A 309 20.74 -33.59 -8.22
C GLY A 309 21.64 -32.84 -9.20
N GLU A 310 22.03 -31.60 -8.89
CA GLU A 310 23.43 -31.12 -8.88
C GLU A 310 23.58 -29.61 -8.54
N GLU A 311 24.74 -29.32 -7.94
CA GLU A 311 25.49 -28.06 -7.68
C GLU A 311 24.95 -26.92 -6.78
N GLU A 312 25.78 -26.54 -5.78
CA GLU A 312 25.68 -25.32 -4.97
C GLU A 312 25.57 -24.06 -5.86
N THR A 313 24.64 -23.17 -5.50
CA THR A 313 24.47 -21.84 -6.10
C THR A 313 25.71 -20.96 -5.85
N GLU A 314 25.92 -19.91 -6.67
CA GLU A 314 27.00 -18.94 -6.43
C GLU A 314 26.93 -18.29 -5.04
N ILE A 315 25.70 -18.09 -4.54
CA ILE A 315 25.42 -17.57 -3.20
C ILE A 315 25.88 -18.55 -2.10
N GLU A 316 25.60 -19.84 -2.26
CA GLU A 316 26.05 -20.89 -1.32
C GLU A 316 27.57 -21.06 -1.33
N LYS A 317 28.20 -20.95 -2.50
CA LYS A 317 29.66 -20.96 -2.65
C LYS A 317 30.33 -19.80 -1.90
N ILE A 318 29.72 -18.61 -1.91
CA ILE A 318 30.20 -17.42 -1.20
C ILE A 318 29.88 -17.49 0.30
N ALA A 319 28.73 -18.05 0.69
CA ALA A 319 28.34 -18.23 2.10
C ALA A 319 29.32 -19.12 2.88
N GLY A 320 30.05 -20.03 2.21
CA GLY A 320 31.13 -20.83 2.81
C GLY A 320 32.32 -20.02 3.34
N PHE A 321 32.50 -18.77 2.91
CA PHE A 321 33.60 -17.88 3.32
C PHE A 321 33.17 -16.81 4.34
N ARG A 322 31.95 -16.91 4.86
CA ARG A 322 31.32 -15.90 5.74
C ARG A 322 32.17 -15.53 6.96
N HIS A 323 32.85 -16.50 7.57
CA HIS A 323 33.67 -16.25 8.77
C HIS A 323 34.93 -15.42 8.46
N GLU A 324 35.53 -15.59 7.28
CA GLU A 324 36.68 -14.78 6.83
C GLU A 324 36.25 -13.37 6.37
N LEU A 325 35.03 -13.24 5.84
CA LEU A 325 34.44 -11.98 5.39
C LEU A 325 33.96 -11.09 6.56
N GLU A 326 33.41 -11.68 7.62
CA GLU A 326 32.84 -10.96 8.77
C GLU A 326 33.89 -10.55 9.82
N GLU A 327 35.03 -11.25 9.93
CA GLU A 327 36.01 -10.99 10.99
C GLU A 327 36.95 -9.79 10.78
N ASN A 328 37.14 -9.29 9.54
CA ASN A 328 38.23 -8.31 9.30
C ASN A 328 37.88 -6.96 8.64
N HIS A 329 36.76 -6.72 7.95
CA HIS A 329 36.56 -5.41 7.30
C HIS A 329 35.08 -4.97 7.21
N LYS A 330 34.73 -3.85 7.88
CA LYS A 330 33.40 -3.19 7.86
C LYS A 330 33.07 -2.46 6.53
N ASP A 331 33.86 -2.66 5.48
CA ASP A 331 33.87 -1.84 4.26
C ASP A 331 33.55 -2.65 2.98
N GLN A 332 32.57 -3.55 3.03
CA GLN A 332 32.16 -4.38 1.88
C GLN A 332 30.63 -4.44 1.73
N ILE A 333 30.12 -4.44 0.50
CA ILE A 333 28.70 -4.69 0.17
C ILE A 333 28.61 -5.80 -0.87
N PHE A 334 27.89 -6.86 -0.51
CA PHE A 334 27.44 -7.91 -1.43
C PHE A 334 26.00 -7.60 -1.83
N HIS A 335 25.76 -7.43 -3.13
CA HIS A 335 24.41 -7.23 -3.64
C HIS A 335 23.92 -8.53 -4.30
N SER A 336 23.05 -9.26 -3.60
CA SER A 336 22.24 -10.36 -4.15
C SER A 336 20.78 -9.94 -4.19
N ASN A 337 20.02 -10.41 -5.18
CA ASN A 337 18.58 -10.14 -5.36
C ASN A 337 17.65 -10.69 -4.25
N PHE A 338 18.16 -10.96 -3.04
CA PHE A 338 17.36 -11.28 -1.86
C PHE A 338 18.13 -10.92 -0.58
N GLY A 339 17.37 -10.33 0.36
CA GLY A 339 17.86 -9.63 1.54
C GLY A 339 18.58 -10.47 2.59
N SER A 340 19.44 -9.78 3.35
CA SER A 340 20.05 -10.25 4.58
C SER A 340 19.14 -9.98 5.79
N LEU A 341 19.06 -10.99 6.68
CA LEU A 341 18.32 -10.98 7.95
C LEU A 341 18.90 -10.00 8.99
N PRO A 342 18.07 -9.42 9.88
CA PRO A 342 18.49 -8.45 10.88
C PRO A 342 19.08 -9.08 12.15
N LEU A 343 19.95 -8.29 12.78
CA LEU A 343 20.59 -8.55 14.06
C LEU A 343 19.57 -8.77 15.19
N LYS A 344 19.81 -9.86 15.93
CA LYS A 344 19.16 -10.20 17.20
C LYS A 344 19.66 -9.28 18.30
N THR A 345 18.73 -8.59 18.97
CA THR A 345 18.57 -8.53 20.45
C THR A 345 17.49 -7.50 20.81
N MET A 346 16.36 -7.98 21.38
CA MET A 346 15.25 -7.29 22.10
C MET A 346 13.88 -7.96 21.85
N SER A 347 13.81 -8.93 20.93
CA SER A 347 12.57 -9.60 20.51
C SER A 347 11.97 -10.61 21.50
N GLU A 348 12.63 -10.99 22.59
CA GLU A 348 12.16 -12.13 23.41
C GLU A 348 11.07 -11.77 24.44
N MET A 349 10.65 -10.50 24.53
CA MET A 349 9.40 -10.11 25.20
C MET A 349 8.27 -9.73 24.23
N ALA A 350 8.58 -9.56 22.93
CA ALA A 350 7.63 -9.23 21.86
C ALA A 350 7.08 -10.48 21.12
N SER A 351 7.39 -11.69 21.60
CA SER A 351 7.13 -12.94 20.86
C SER A 351 5.78 -13.62 21.16
N MET A 352 4.81 -12.93 21.74
CA MET A 352 3.43 -13.42 21.79
C MET A 352 2.57 -12.46 21.00
N ASP A 353 2.11 -12.89 19.83
CA ASP A 353 1.03 -12.24 19.11
C ASP A 353 -0.20 -12.13 20.05
N PRO A 354 -0.53 -10.93 20.58
CA PRO A 354 -1.55 -10.78 21.62
C PRO A 354 -2.97 -11.01 21.07
N GLU A 355 -3.16 -10.93 19.75
CA GLU A 355 -4.43 -11.20 19.08
C GLU A 355 -4.60 -12.68 18.73
N GLY A 356 -3.49 -13.42 18.63
CA GLY A 356 -3.44 -14.83 18.25
C GLY A 356 -3.96 -15.12 16.83
N ILE A 357 -3.97 -16.40 16.45
CA ILE A 357 -4.35 -16.86 15.10
C ILE A 357 -5.76 -16.43 14.68
N ASP A 358 -6.69 -16.34 15.63
CA ASP A 358 -8.09 -16.02 15.35
C ASP A 358 -8.33 -14.52 15.14
N GLY A 359 -7.42 -13.65 15.58
CA GLY A 359 -7.62 -12.20 15.54
C GLY A 359 -8.84 -11.75 16.36
N VAL A 360 -9.13 -12.43 17.47
CA VAL A 360 -10.29 -12.15 18.34
C VAL A 360 -9.85 -11.93 19.78
N ARG A 361 -10.18 -10.75 20.32
CA ARG A 361 -10.07 -10.46 21.76
C ARG A 361 -11.42 -10.11 22.36
N MET A 362 -11.66 -10.49 23.61
CA MET A 362 -12.96 -10.32 24.28
C MET A 362 -12.78 -9.61 25.60
N THR A 363 -13.74 -8.76 25.99
CA THR A 363 -13.74 -8.12 27.33
C THR A 363 -13.75 -9.15 28.46
N TRP A 364 -14.46 -10.25 28.24
CA TRP A 364 -14.51 -11.42 29.11
C TRP A 364 -14.26 -12.68 28.27
N ASN A 365 -13.20 -13.42 28.58
CA ASN A 365 -12.89 -14.73 28.01
C ASN A 365 -13.63 -15.87 28.72
N VAL A 366 -14.43 -15.56 29.73
CA VAL A 366 -15.32 -16.51 30.38
C VAL A 366 -16.63 -15.78 30.63
N TRP A 367 -17.75 -16.36 30.22
CA TRP A 367 -19.03 -15.64 30.19
C TRP A 367 -19.96 -16.08 31.31
N PRO A 368 -20.66 -15.15 31.98
CA PRO A 368 -21.73 -15.51 32.91
C PRO A 368 -22.86 -16.20 32.14
N ARG A 369 -23.62 -17.07 32.80
CA ARG A 369 -24.67 -17.86 32.15
C ARG A 369 -25.97 -17.07 31.92
N THR A 370 -26.23 -16.05 32.73
CA THR A 370 -27.50 -15.30 32.67
C THR A 370 -27.30 -13.81 32.36
N LYS A 371 -28.32 -13.21 31.75
CA LYS A 371 -28.38 -11.75 31.51
C LYS A 371 -28.22 -10.92 32.78
N VAL A 372 -28.77 -11.39 33.91
CA VAL A 372 -28.68 -10.69 35.19
C VAL A 372 -27.24 -10.64 35.67
N GLU A 373 -26.51 -11.76 35.63
CA GLU A 373 -25.10 -11.82 35.99
C GLU A 373 -24.22 -11.01 35.04
N ALA A 374 -24.49 -11.06 33.73
CA ALA A 374 -23.83 -10.20 32.75
C ALA A 374 -23.99 -8.72 33.07
N SER A 375 -25.20 -8.27 33.42
CA SER A 375 -25.44 -6.88 33.80
C SER A 375 -24.64 -6.46 35.04
N LYS A 376 -24.40 -7.39 35.98
CA LYS A 376 -23.57 -7.14 37.15
C LYS A 376 -22.09 -7.00 36.80
N CYS A 377 -21.62 -7.45 35.63
CA CYS A 377 -20.21 -7.35 35.25
C CYS A 377 -19.77 -5.92 34.91
N VAL A 378 -20.73 -4.98 34.77
CA VAL A 378 -20.54 -3.56 34.45
C VAL A 378 -20.01 -3.34 33.03
N ILE A 379 -18.86 -3.94 32.70
CA ILE A 379 -18.31 -3.93 31.35
C ILE A 379 -19.10 -4.93 30.49
N PRO A 380 -19.64 -4.50 29.33
CA PRO A 380 -20.42 -5.37 28.47
C PRO A 380 -19.60 -6.53 27.93
N VAL A 381 -20.29 -7.63 27.61
CA VAL A 381 -19.70 -8.76 26.90
C VAL A 381 -19.55 -8.36 25.43
N ALA A 382 -18.30 -8.21 24.98
CA ALA A 382 -17.98 -7.78 23.63
C ALA A 382 -16.75 -8.52 23.09
N ALA A 383 -16.67 -8.64 21.77
CA ALA A 383 -15.51 -9.18 21.05
C ALA A 383 -15.03 -8.20 19.99
N CYS A 384 -13.73 -7.92 19.98
CA CYS A 384 -13.07 -7.22 18.89
C CYS A 384 -12.49 -8.22 17.92
N ILE A 385 -12.80 -8.08 16.63
CA ILE A 385 -12.43 -9.02 15.58
C ILE A 385 -11.66 -8.30 14.47
N SER A 386 -10.58 -8.92 13.99
CA SER A 386 -9.79 -8.46 12.84
C SER A 386 -10.04 -9.39 11.64
N PRO A 387 -11.13 -9.18 10.87
CA PRO A 387 -11.74 -10.21 10.03
C PRO A 387 -10.88 -10.71 8.87
N ILE A 388 -9.86 -9.97 8.43
CA ILE A 388 -8.95 -10.38 7.35
C ILE A 388 -7.46 -10.18 7.71
N ARG A 389 -7.14 -10.15 9.01
CA ARG A 389 -5.76 -10.05 9.50
C ARG A 389 -4.88 -11.16 8.94
N TYR A 390 -3.67 -10.84 8.49
CA TYR A 390 -2.73 -11.86 8.04
C TYR A 390 -2.11 -12.62 9.23
N HIS A 391 -2.07 -13.95 9.14
CA HIS A 391 -1.31 -14.80 10.04
C HIS A 391 -0.81 -16.03 9.27
N ARG A 392 0.47 -16.37 9.43
CA ARG A 392 1.15 -17.42 8.66
C ARG A 392 0.53 -18.82 8.80
N ASP A 393 -0.06 -19.10 9.96
CA ASP A 393 -0.63 -20.41 10.29
C ASP A 393 -2.10 -20.57 9.86
N ILE A 394 -2.72 -19.55 9.24
CA ILE A 394 -4.09 -19.67 8.70
C ILE A 394 -4.03 -20.45 7.38
N PRO A 395 -4.68 -21.62 7.27
CA PRO A 395 -4.73 -22.38 6.03
C PRO A 395 -5.67 -21.74 5.00
N SER A 396 -5.31 -21.85 3.73
CA SER A 396 -6.13 -21.48 2.59
C SER A 396 -6.56 -22.70 1.79
N VAL A 397 -7.85 -22.82 1.49
CA VAL A 397 -8.42 -23.95 0.74
C VAL A 397 -9.23 -23.48 -0.48
N GLU A 398 -9.25 -24.27 -1.55
CA GLU A 398 -9.87 -23.90 -2.85
C GLU A 398 -11.26 -24.52 -3.07
N TYR A 399 -12.12 -24.44 -2.05
CA TYR A 399 -13.51 -24.88 -2.15
C TYR A 399 -14.40 -24.02 -1.22
N ALA A 400 -15.72 -24.11 -1.38
CA ALA A 400 -16.65 -23.39 -0.53
C ALA A 400 -16.85 -24.11 0.83
N PRO A 401 -17.05 -23.36 1.94
CA PRO A 401 -17.27 -23.97 3.26
C PRO A 401 -18.59 -24.73 3.32
N LEU A 402 -18.58 -25.90 3.95
CA LEU A 402 -19.80 -26.69 4.18
C LEU A 402 -20.67 -26.02 5.25
N ARG A 403 -21.90 -25.61 4.92
CA ARG A 403 -22.79 -24.89 5.85
C ARG A 403 -23.87 -25.77 6.48
N CYS A 404 -24.23 -25.47 7.72
CA CYS A 404 -25.36 -26.06 8.42
C CYS A 404 -26.68 -25.67 7.74
N ARG A 405 -27.58 -26.64 7.55
CA ARG A 405 -28.86 -26.44 6.84
C ARG A 405 -29.87 -25.55 7.58
N ILE A 406 -29.68 -25.34 8.88
CA ILE A 406 -30.62 -24.59 9.73
C ILE A 406 -30.07 -23.23 10.11
N CYS A 407 -28.87 -23.18 10.71
CA CYS A 407 -28.31 -21.93 11.24
C CYS A 407 -27.25 -21.29 10.34
N THR A 408 -27.01 -21.84 9.15
CA THR A 408 -26.03 -21.39 8.15
C THR A 408 -24.56 -21.34 8.58
N ALA A 409 -24.24 -21.66 9.83
CA ALA A 409 -22.88 -21.79 10.34
C ALA A 409 -22.05 -22.79 9.51
N ALA A 410 -20.81 -22.44 9.21
CA ALA A 410 -19.85 -23.30 8.55
C ALA A 410 -19.37 -24.44 9.46
N LEU A 411 -19.04 -25.57 8.84
CA LEU A 411 -18.29 -26.66 9.45
C LEU A 411 -16.99 -26.12 10.04
N ASN A 412 -16.62 -26.61 11.21
CA ASN A 412 -15.49 -26.12 12.00
C ASN A 412 -15.01 -27.21 12.97
N PRO A 413 -13.84 -27.04 13.61
CA PRO A 413 -13.21 -28.11 14.39
C PRO A 413 -14.01 -28.56 15.62
N PHE A 414 -14.97 -27.76 16.09
CA PHE A 414 -15.81 -28.10 17.25
C PHE A 414 -17.04 -28.93 16.88
N ALA A 415 -17.27 -29.21 15.59
CA ALA A 415 -18.35 -30.08 15.15
C ALA A 415 -18.09 -31.53 15.56
N ARG A 416 -19.11 -32.18 16.14
CA ARG A 416 -19.03 -33.63 16.41
C ARG A 416 -19.32 -34.40 15.14
N VAL A 417 -18.41 -35.28 14.73
CA VAL A 417 -18.52 -36.06 13.50
C VAL A 417 -18.83 -37.52 13.81
N ASP A 418 -19.82 -38.08 13.12
CA ASP A 418 -20.07 -39.51 13.03
C ASP A 418 -19.57 -40.01 11.67
N PHE A 419 -18.39 -40.61 11.67
CA PHE A 419 -17.73 -41.09 10.45
C PHE A 419 -18.42 -42.30 9.81
N LEU A 420 -19.20 -43.07 10.58
CA LEU A 420 -19.94 -44.23 10.06
C LEU A 420 -21.23 -43.78 9.38
N ALA A 421 -21.99 -42.91 10.05
CA ALA A 421 -23.25 -42.38 9.52
C ALA A 421 -23.04 -41.24 8.50
N LYS A 422 -21.79 -40.77 8.33
CA LYS A 422 -21.41 -39.62 7.49
C LYS A 422 -22.25 -38.38 7.81
N ILE A 423 -22.36 -38.09 9.10
CA ILE A 423 -23.10 -36.94 9.65
C ILE A 423 -22.17 -36.10 10.52
N TRP A 424 -22.39 -34.79 10.55
CA TRP A 424 -21.82 -33.89 11.54
C TRP A 424 -22.90 -33.14 12.32
N ILE A 425 -22.63 -32.86 13.59
CA ILE A 425 -23.50 -32.12 14.48
C ILE A 425 -22.93 -30.71 14.62
N CYS A 426 -23.71 -29.72 14.19
CA CYS A 426 -23.30 -28.32 14.28
C CYS A 426 -23.16 -27.89 15.76
N PRO A 427 -22.03 -27.31 16.19
CA PRO A 427 -21.83 -26.92 17.58
C PRO A 427 -22.68 -25.71 18.00
N ILE A 428 -23.16 -24.92 17.03
CA ILE A 428 -23.95 -23.70 17.29
C ILE A 428 -25.43 -24.03 17.56
N CYS A 429 -26.05 -24.84 16.70
CA CYS A 429 -27.49 -25.14 16.80
C CYS A 429 -27.85 -26.60 17.14
N PHE A 430 -26.85 -27.48 17.25
CA PHE A 430 -26.96 -28.93 17.47
C PHE A 430 -27.70 -29.72 16.39
N GLN A 431 -27.93 -29.11 15.21
CA GLN A 431 -28.52 -29.80 14.07
C GLN A 431 -27.57 -30.88 13.55
N ARG A 432 -28.14 -32.06 13.24
CA ARG A 432 -27.47 -33.13 12.49
C ARG A 432 -27.52 -32.80 11.00
N ASN A 433 -26.37 -32.78 10.34
CA ASN A 433 -26.22 -32.49 8.91
C ASN A 433 -25.49 -33.65 8.23
N HIS A 434 -25.95 -34.07 7.05
CA HIS A 434 -25.24 -35.08 6.26
C HIS A 434 -24.07 -34.46 5.50
N PHE A 435 -22.96 -35.17 5.43
CA PHE A 435 -21.85 -34.81 4.55
C PHE A 435 -22.21 -35.03 3.08
N PRO A 436 -21.78 -34.13 2.18
CA PRO A 436 -21.94 -34.35 0.74
C PRO A 436 -21.04 -35.50 0.25
N PRO A 437 -21.31 -36.09 -0.93
CA PRO A 437 -20.59 -37.28 -1.41
C PRO A 437 -19.07 -37.15 -1.46
N HIS A 438 -18.54 -35.97 -1.80
CA HIS A 438 -17.10 -35.72 -1.88
C HIS A 438 -16.39 -35.73 -0.51
N TYR A 439 -17.13 -35.72 0.60
CA TYR A 439 -16.62 -35.87 1.97
C TYR A 439 -16.71 -37.33 2.46
N HIS A 440 -17.21 -38.28 1.66
CA HIS A 440 -17.43 -39.66 2.15
C HIS A 440 -16.14 -40.44 2.39
N VAL A 441 -15.03 -40.02 1.79
CA VAL A 441 -13.68 -40.63 1.97
C VAL A 441 -13.09 -40.35 3.36
N MET A 442 -13.68 -39.45 4.14
CA MET A 442 -13.17 -39.07 5.46
C MET A 442 -13.19 -40.22 6.48
N SER A 443 -12.15 -40.24 7.32
CA SER A 443 -11.98 -41.13 8.48
C SER A 443 -11.41 -40.34 9.67
N GLU A 444 -11.30 -40.97 10.84
CA GLU A 444 -10.72 -40.32 12.04
C GLU A 444 -9.30 -39.78 11.83
N THR A 445 -8.53 -40.41 10.94
CA THR A 445 -7.15 -40.01 10.62
C THR A 445 -7.03 -39.17 9.35
N ASN A 446 -8.13 -38.99 8.61
CA ASN A 446 -8.16 -38.25 7.35
C ASN A 446 -9.40 -37.36 7.32
N VAL A 447 -9.25 -36.18 7.91
CA VAL A 447 -10.29 -35.16 8.00
C VAL A 447 -9.97 -33.97 7.07
N PRO A 448 -10.98 -33.27 6.57
CA PRO A 448 -10.80 -32.04 5.79
C PRO A 448 -10.21 -30.94 6.66
N CYS A 449 -9.69 -29.90 6.01
CA CYS A 449 -8.91 -28.84 6.65
C CYS A 449 -9.67 -28.22 7.84
N GLU A 450 -10.93 -27.89 7.66
CA GLU A 450 -11.77 -27.23 8.65
C GLU A 450 -12.16 -28.08 9.88
N LEU A 451 -11.74 -29.35 9.92
CA LEU A 451 -11.95 -30.24 11.06
C LEU A 451 -10.67 -30.50 11.87
N TYR A 452 -9.51 -29.99 11.43
CA TYR A 452 -8.30 -30.06 12.26
C TYR A 452 -8.46 -29.18 13.50
N PRO A 453 -8.19 -29.70 14.72
CA PRO A 453 -8.40 -28.95 15.97
C PRO A 453 -7.72 -27.57 16.03
N GLN A 454 -6.56 -27.43 15.39
CA GLN A 454 -5.78 -26.19 15.34
C GLN A 454 -6.29 -25.16 14.31
N TYR A 455 -7.15 -25.56 13.37
CA TYR A 455 -7.65 -24.69 12.30
C TYR A 455 -9.01 -24.08 12.66
N THR A 456 -9.02 -23.30 13.74
CA THR A 456 -10.18 -22.52 14.19
C THR A 456 -10.53 -21.38 13.23
N THR A 457 -9.53 -20.89 12.49
CA THR A 457 -9.66 -19.92 11.41
C THR A 457 -9.19 -20.53 10.09
N VAL A 458 -10.01 -20.45 9.04
CA VAL A 458 -9.72 -20.98 7.70
C VAL A 458 -10.15 -19.97 6.64
N GLU A 459 -9.33 -19.80 5.61
CA GLU A 459 -9.67 -19.02 4.42
C GLU A 459 -10.06 -19.92 3.25
N TYR A 460 -11.19 -19.62 2.64
CA TYR A 460 -11.76 -20.35 1.51
C TYR A 460 -11.71 -19.46 0.27
N THR A 461 -11.12 -19.96 -0.81
CA THR A 461 -11.23 -19.34 -2.13
C THR A 461 -12.49 -19.87 -2.80
N LEU A 462 -13.46 -18.99 -3.03
CA LEU A 462 -14.74 -19.38 -3.63
C LEU A 462 -14.58 -19.51 -5.16
N PRO A 463 -15.18 -20.55 -5.78
CA PRO A 463 -15.22 -20.68 -7.23
C PRO A 463 -15.90 -19.46 -7.85
N ASN A 464 -15.29 -18.87 -8.88
CA ASN A 464 -15.84 -17.68 -9.51
C ASN A 464 -17.18 -18.06 -10.21
N PRO A 465 -18.31 -17.37 -9.93
CA PRO A 465 -19.59 -17.66 -10.58
C PRO A 465 -19.53 -17.54 -12.12
N SER A 466 -18.52 -16.84 -12.63
CA SER A 466 -18.26 -16.57 -14.04
C SER A 466 -17.39 -17.61 -14.75
N GLN A 467 -17.18 -18.80 -14.18
CA GLN A 467 -16.72 -19.97 -14.95
C GLN A 467 -17.94 -20.80 -15.39
N PRO A 468 -18.40 -20.68 -16.66
CA PRO A 468 -19.31 -21.68 -17.20
C PRO A 468 -18.53 -22.96 -17.46
N THR A 469 -18.97 -24.04 -16.83
CA THR A 469 -18.72 -25.40 -17.35
C THR A 469 -19.48 -25.54 -18.67
N GLY A 470 -18.83 -25.23 -19.79
CA GLY A 470 -19.32 -25.54 -21.14
C GLY A 470 -19.62 -24.34 -22.04
N VAL A 471 -18.91 -24.32 -23.16
CA VAL A 471 -19.22 -23.76 -24.50
C VAL A 471 -20.04 -22.45 -24.54
N GLY A 472 -19.30 -21.35 -24.76
CA GLY A 472 -19.65 -20.24 -25.65
C GLY A 472 -20.98 -19.52 -25.45
N ASN A 473 -20.95 -18.37 -24.77
CA ASN A 473 -21.81 -17.23 -25.10
C ASN A 473 -21.06 -15.93 -24.80
N PHE A 474 -20.88 -15.11 -25.84
CA PHE A 474 -20.38 -13.74 -25.70
C PHE A 474 -21.50 -12.87 -25.13
N ASP A 475 -21.26 -12.23 -23.99
CA ASP A 475 -22.16 -11.21 -23.46
C ASP A 475 -21.93 -9.88 -24.21
N GLN A 476 -23.00 -9.11 -24.44
CA GLN A 476 -23.02 -7.91 -25.32
C GLN A 476 -22.18 -6.71 -24.82
N THR A 477 -21.34 -6.90 -23.79
CA THR A 477 -20.53 -5.87 -23.13
C THR A 477 -19.03 -5.95 -23.44
N GLY A 478 -18.60 -6.90 -24.28
CA GLY A 478 -17.19 -7.01 -24.69
C GLY A 478 -16.24 -7.51 -23.59
N ALA A 479 -16.75 -7.95 -22.43
CA ALA A 479 -15.95 -8.58 -21.40
C ALA A 479 -15.71 -10.07 -21.74
N VAL A 480 -14.44 -10.48 -21.79
CA VAL A 480 -14.04 -11.89 -21.96
C VAL A 480 -14.58 -12.70 -20.77
N SER A 481 -15.43 -13.69 -21.04
CA SER A 481 -15.98 -14.59 -20.03
C SER A 481 -14.85 -15.32 -19.29
N GLY A 482 -14.64 -15.00 -18.00
CA GLY A 482 -13.72 -15.70 -17.11
C GLY A 482 -12.64 -14.85 -16.42
N GLN A 483 -12.52 -13.55 -16.71
CA GLN A 483 -11.60 -12.65 -16.00
C GLN A 483 -12.23 -12.10 -14.70
N PRO A 484 -11.47 -11.98 -13.58
CA PRO A 484 -11.95 -11.31 -12.37
C PRO A 484 -12.31 -9.84 -12.65
N SER A 485 -13.38 -9.32 -12.06
CA SER A 485 -13.73 -7.90 -12.19
C SER A 485 -12.61 -7.02 -11.62
N PRO A 486 -12.08 -6.05 -12.38
CA PRO A 486 -11.01 -5.18 -11.91
C PRO A 486 -11.50 -4.22 -10.81
N SER A 487 -10.60 -3.84 -9.91
CA SER A 487 -10.85 -2.76 -8.94
C SER A 487 -11.00 -1.42 -9.65
N VAL A 488 -11.89 -0.56 -9.15
CA VAL A 488 -12.15 0.76 -9.72
C VAL A 488 -11.71 1.87 -8.75
N PHE A 489 -10.99 2.87 -9.25
CA PHE A 489 -10.55 4.04 -8.50
C PHE A 489 -10.99 5.31 -9.22
N VAL A 490 -11.83 6.13 -8.57
CA VAL A 490 -12.21 7.45 -9.07
C VAL A 490 -11.55 8.51 -8.19
N PHE A 491 -10.56 9.20 -8.74
CA PHE A 491 -9.89 10.29 -8.05
C PHE A 491 -10.73 11.56 -8.16
N VAL A 492 -10.99 12.20 -7.02
CA VAL A 492 -11.75 13.45 -6.90
C VAL A 492 -10.81 14.52 -6.36
N LEU A 493 -10.34 15.42 -7.23
CA LEU A 493 -9.35 16.44 -6.90
C LEU A 493 -9.98 17.82 -6.80
N ASP A 494 -9.80 18.45 -5.64
CA ASP A 494 -10.12 19.84 -5.42
C ASP A 494 -9.13 20.80 -6.11
N THR A 495 -9.65 21.82 -6.79
CA THR A 495 -8.87 22.86 -7.47
C THR A 495 -8.93 24.21 -6.73
N CYS A 496 -9.72 24.33 -5.65
CA CYS A 496 -9.80 25.53 -4.81
C CYS A 496 -8.66 25.56 -3.78
N MET A 497 -7.42 25.55 -4.24
CA MET A 497 -6.21 25.47 -3.42
C MET A 497 -5.18 26.50 -3.86
N ILE A 498 -4.19 26.76 -3.00
CA ILE A 498 -3.00 27.51 -3.43
C ILE A 498 -2.13 26.63 -4.35
N GLU A 499 -1.41 27.25 -5.28
CA GLU A 499 -0.64 26.54 -6.32
C GLU A 499 0.37 25.52 -5.75
N GLU A 500 1.00 25.83 -4.62
CA GLU A 500 1.95 24.92 -3.97
C GLU A 500 1.27 23.62 -3.51
N GLU A 501 0.19 23.75 -2.74
CA GLU A 501 -0.59 22.61 -2.25
C GLU A 501 -1.22 21.81 -3.38
N PHE A 502 -1.69 22.50 -4.42
CA PHE A 502 -2.20 21.87 -5.63
C PHE A 502 -1.10 21.08 -6.35
N GLY A 503 0.11 21.63 -6.44
CA GLY A 503 1.29 20.94 -6.97
C GLY A 503 1.61 19.65 -6.22
N TYR A 504 1.59 19.67 -4.88
CA TYR A 504 1.80 18.46 -4.06
C TYR A 504 0.71 17.41 -4.29
N ALA A 505 -0.56 17.82 -4.33
CA ALA A 505 -1.68 16.92 -4.60
C ALA A 505 -1.59 16.27 -5.98
N LYS A 506 -1.23 17.05 -7.01
CA LYS A 506 -0.98 16.54 -8.36
C LYS A 506 0.15 15.53 -8.40
N SER A 507 1.29 15.84 -7.76
CA SER A 507 2.42 14.92 -7.69
C SER A 507 2.07 13.60 -7.01
N ALA A 508 1.29 13.65 -5.92
CA ALA A 508 0.84 12.46 -5.21
C ALA A 508 -0.12 11.61 -6.06
N LEU A 509 -1.02 12.24 -6.82
CA LEU A 509 -1.92 11.53 -7.74
C LEU A 509 -1.18 10.84 -8.88
N LYS A 510 -0.20 11.51 -9.51
CA LYS A 510 0.65 10.89 -10.54
C LYS A 510 1.34 9.64 -10.00
N GLN A 511 1.94 9.75 -8.81
CA GLN A 511 2.58 8.62 -8.15
C GLN A 511 1.59 7.49 -7.85
N ALA A 512 0.39 7.79 -7.33
CA ALA A 512 -0.63 6.79 -7.04
C ALA A 512 -1.07 6.03 -8.29
N ILE A 513 -1.26 6.71 -9.43
CA ILE A 513 -1.68 6.08 -10.69
C ILE A 513 -0.59 5.11 -11.20
N GLY A 514 0.68 5.49 -11.13
CA GLY A 514 1.79 4.61 -11.51
C GLY A 514 1.98 3.39 -10.60
N LEU A 515 1.43 3.42 -9.38
CA LEU A 515 1.44 2.30 -8.43
C LEU A 515 0.23 1.36 -8.57
N LEU A 516 -0.84 1.77 -9.27
CA LEU A 516 -2.03 0.94 -9.43
C LEU A 516 -1.75 -0.32 -10.27
N PRO A 517 -2.48 -1.43 -10.03
CA PRO A 517 -2.47 -2.57 -10.94
C PRO A 517 -2.87 -2.15 -12.35
N GLU A 518 -2.18 -2.67 -13.38
CA GLU A 518 -2.36 -2.26 -14.78
C GLU A 518 -3.82 -2.35 -15.26
N ASN A 519 -4.55 -3.36 -14.79
CA ASN A 519 -5.95 -3.61 -15.16
C ASN A 519 -6.96 -2.87 -14.27
N ALA A 520 -6.53 -2.15 -13.22
CA ALA A 520 -7.43 -1.37 -12.38
C ALA A 520 -8.07 -0.24 -13.21
N LEU A 521 -9.38 -0.04 -13.08
CA LEU A 521 -10.07 1.01 -13.82
C LEU A 521 -9.93 2.34 -13.07
N VAL A 522 -9.50 3.38 -13.77
CA VAL A 522 -9.28 4.73 -13.24
C VAL A 522 -10.27 5.70 -13.87
N GLY A 523 -10.88 6.53 -13.03
CA GLY A 523 -11.66 7.70 -13.43
C GLY A 523 -11.16 8.95 -12.73
N PHE A 524 -11.44 10.11 -13.32
CA PHE A 524 -10.99 11.40 -12.80
C PHE A 524 -12.10 12.45 -12.76
N VAL A 525 -12.27 13.08 -11.60
CA VAL A 525 -13.18 14.19 -11.36
C VAL A 525 -12.37 15.33 -10.74
N SER A 526 -12.37 16.51 -11.34
CA SER A 526 -11.83 17.72 -10.70
C SER A 526 -12.98 18.63 -10.28
N PHE A 527 -12.82 19.42 -9.23
CA PHE A 527 -13.87 20.35 -8.83
C PHE A 527 -13.35 21.61 -8.14
N GLY A 528 -14.11 22.69 -8.30
CA GLY A 528 -13.94 23.95 -7.59
C GLY A 528 -15.32 24.58 -7.38
N THR A 529 -15.60 25.68 -8.09
CA THR A 529 -16.95 26.26 -8.19
C THR A 529 -17.94 25.33 -8.92
N GLN A 530 -17.43 24.47 -9.81
CA GLN A 530 -18.19 23.47 -10.57
C GLN A 530 -17.51 22.11 -10.47
N ALA A 531 -18.24 21.03 -10.72
CA ALA A 531 -17.69 19.67 -10.76
C ALA A 531 -17.50 19.22 -12.22
N HIS A 532 -16.32 18.69 -12.53
CA HIS A 532 -15.90 18.32 -13.88
C HIS A 532 -15.60 16.82 -13.93
N VAL A 533 -16.37 16.08 -14.73
CA VAL A 533 -16.10 14.66 -15.02
C VAL A 533 -15.33 14.57 -16.32
N HIS A 534 -14.13 14.01 -16.26
CA HIS A 534 -13.23 13.91 -17.41
C HIS A 534 -13.44 12.60 -18.14
N GLU A 535 -13.58 12.66 -19.46
CA GLU A 535 -13.65 11.50 -20.33
C GLU A 535 -12.25 11.13 -20.82
N LEU A 536 -11.72 10.02 -20.30
CA LEU A 536 -10.35 9.59 -20.56
C LEU A 536 -10.20 8.79 -21.88
N GLY A 537 -11.29 8.17 -22.35
CA GLY A 537 -11.32 7.30 -23.54
C GLY A 537 -11.21 7.96 -24.89
N PHE A 538 -11.09 9.30 -24.95
CA PHE A 538 -11.03 10.06 -26.20
C PHE A 538 -9.70 10.80 -26.30
N SER A 539 -8.74 10.19 -27.01
CA SER A 539 -7.35 10.66 -27.11
C SER A 539 -7.16 11.91 -27.97
N ASP A 540 -8.09 12.22 -28.88
CA ASP A 540 -7.93 13.31 -29.84
C ASP A 540 -8.11 14.70 -29.19
N LEU A 541 -8.90 14.79 -28.12
CA LEU A 541 -9.17 16.05 -27.39
C LEU A 541 -9.74 15.77 -25.99
N THR A 542 -9.36 16.56 -24.99
CA THR A 542 -9.93 16.43 -23.64
C THR A 542 -11.42 16.80 -23.62
N LYS A 543 -12.30 15.84 -23.35
CA LYS A 543 -13.74 16.08 -23.16
C LYS A 543 -14.08 16.11 -21.66
N VAL A 544 -14.80 17.15 -21.24
CA VAL A 544 -15.16 17.38 -19.84
C VAL A 544 -16.66 17.66 -19.73
N TYR A 545 -17.33 16.94 -18.83
CA TYR A 545 -18.74 17.15 -18.50
C TYR A 545 -18.83 18.00 -17.23
N VAL A 546 -19.51 19.14 -17.36
CA VAL A 546 -19.56 20.16 -16.31
C VAL A 546 -20.90 20.11 -15.59
N PHE A 547 -20.85 19.86 -14.28
CA PHE A 547 -21.99 19.87 -13.39
C PHE A 547 -21.98 21.12 -12.52
N ARG A 548 -23.15 21.74 -12.38
CA ARG A 548 -23.31 22.93 -11.55
C ARG A 548 -23.09 22.61 -10.07
N GLY A 549 -22.17 23.33 -9.43
CA GLY A 549 -21.83 23.14 -8.03
C GLY A 549 -22.90 23.58 -7.02
N ASP A 550 -23.86 24.40 -7.44
CA ASP A 550 -24.93 24.93 -6.57
C ASP A 550 -26.19 24.05 -6.52
N LYS A 551 -26.26 23.00 -7.35
CA LYS A 551 -27.45 22.18 -7.55
C LYS A 551 -27.24 20.76 -7.06
N GLU A 552 -28.23 20.23 -6.35
CA GLU A 552 -28.30 18.80 -6.06
C GLU A 552 -28.64 18.01 -7.33
N ILE A 553 -27.82 17.01 -7.63
CA ILE A 553 -27.94 16.18 -8.82
C ILE A 553 -28.06 14.72 -8.35
N SER A 554 -29.13 14.05 -8.79
CA SER A 554 -29.37 12.65 -8.43
C SER A 554 -28.50 11.71 -9.26
N LYS A 555 -28.28 10.49 -8.76
CA LYS A 555 -27.59 9.41 -9.51
C LYS A 555 -28.14 9.28 -10.94
N ASP A 556 -29.46 9.19 -11.09
CA ASP A 556 -30.07 8.96 -12.41
C ASP A 556 -29.84 10.13 -13.36
N GLN A 557 -29.83 11.36 -12.84
CA GLN A 557 -29.49 12.56 -13.63
C GLN A 557 -28.03 12.57 -14.07
N VAL A 558 -27.09 12.15 -13.20
CA VAL A 558 -25.68 11.98 -13.58
C VAL A 558 -25.57 10.96 -14.70
N LEU A 559 -26.19 9.79 -14.55
CA LEU A 559 -26.15 8.74 -15.56
C LEU A 559 -26.76 9.20 -16.89
N GLU A 560 -27.90 9.89 -16.87
CA GLU A 560 -28.53 10.42 -18.08
C GLU A 560 -27.64 11.47 -18.78
N GLN A 561 -27.08 12.42 -18.04
CA GLN A 561 -26.24 13.49 -18.60
C GLN A 561 -24.90 12.97 -19.14
N LEU A 562 -24.36 11.90 -18.57
CA LEU A 562 -23.17 11.21 -19.07
C LEU A 562 -23.48 10.22 -20.21
N GLY A 563 -24.75 10.06 -20.61
CA GLY A 563 -25.16 9.10 -21.64
C GLY A 563 -25.11 7.62 -21.20
N LEU A 564 -25.10 7.37 -19.88
CA LEU A 564 -25.04 6.05 -19.24
C LEU A 564 -26.42 5.55 -18.77
N GLY A 565 -27.46 6.38 -18.90
CA GLY A 565 -28.84 6.06 -18.51
C GLY A 565 -29.53 5.02 -19.41
N ALA A 566 -30.69 4.51 -18.96
CA ALA A 566 -31.45 3.46 -19.64
C ALA A 566 -31.88 3.81 -21.08
N SER A 567 -32.06 5.10 -21.38
CA SER A 567 -32.37 5.64 -22.72
C SER A 567 -31.18 5.58 -23.68
N GLY A 568 -29.93 5.57 -23.20
CA GLY A 568 -28.71 5.41 -24.00
C GLY A 568 -28.46 3.98 -24.50
N ARG A 569 -29.19 2.99 -23.96
CA ARG A 569 -29.16 1.58 -24.41
C ARG A 569 -30.10 1.29 -25.59
N ARG A 570 -30.96 2.22 -26.00
CA ARG A 570 -31.79 2.08 -27.19
C ARG A 570 -31.11 2.76 -28.38
N ASN A 571 -30.78 1.98 -29.41
CA ASN A 571 -30.45 2.50 -30.73
C ASN A 571 -31.45 3.62 -31.12
N PRO A 572 -31.00 4.80 -31.55
CA PRO A 572 -31.92 5.85 -31.97
C PRO A 572 -32.57 5.44 -33.30
N VAL A 573 -33.78 4.90 -33.22
CA VAL A 573 -34.70 4.83 -34.35
C VAL A 573 -35.47 6.15 -34.37
N GLY A 574 -35.09 7.05 -35.28
CA GLY A 574 -35.97 8.12 -35.76
C GLY A 574 -35.46 9.55 -35.66
N GLY A 575 -34.92 10.04 -36.78
CA GLY A 575 -35.17 11.39 -37.32
C GLY A 575 -34.33 12.55 -36.79
N PHE A 576 -33.23 12.89 -37.49
CA PHE A 576 -32.95 14.17 -38.18
C PHE A 576 -31.58 14.07 -38.89
N PRO A 577 -31.42 14.47 -40.17
CA PRO A 577 -30.20 14.22 -40.92
C PRO A 577 -29.20 15.39 -40.76
N MET A 578 -28.01 15.10 -40.23
CA MET A 578 -26.83 15.97 -40.39
C MET A 578 -25.59 15.09 -40.60
N GLY A 579 -24.91 15.35 -41.72
CA GLY A 579 -23.51 15.00 -42.02
C GLY A 579 -23.03 13.60 -41.67
N ARG A 580 -23.12 12.66 -42.61
CA ARG A 580 -22.28 11.46 -42.62
C ARG A 580 -20.83 11.86 -42.91
N ASP A 581 -19.99 11.89 -41.89
CA ASP A 581 -18.56 11.61 -42.04
C ASP A 581 -18.30 10.16 -41.61
N ASN A 582 -17.78 9.38 -42.55
CA ASN A 582 -17.36 7.99 -42.39
C ASN A 582 -16.08 7.93 -41.54
N SER A 583 -16.19 7.98 -40.21
CA SER A 583 -15.13 7.56 -39.29
C SER A 583 -15.52 6.26 -38.59
N ALA A 584 -15.15 5.15 -39.22
CA ALA A 584 -15.15 3.84 -38.60
C ALA A 584 -13.86 3.68 -37.77
N ASN A 585 -13.91 4.00 -36.47
CA ASN A 585 -13.04 3.47 -35.40
C ASN A 585 -13.08 4.39 -34.17
N PHE A 586 -13.82 4.03 -33.10
CA PHE A 586 -13.41 4.29 -31.70
C PHE A 586 -14.23 3.34 -30.79
N GLY A 587 -13.53 2.42 -30.12
CA GLY A 587 -14.08 1.20 -29.50
C GLY A 587 -14.63 1.32 -28.08
N TYR A 588 -14.88 2.51 -27.53
CA TYR A 588 -15.39 2.66 -26.16
C TYR A 588 -16.85 3.11 -26.14
N SER A 589 -17.77 2.18 -25.87
CA SER A 589 -19.18 2.47 -25.58
C SER A 589 -19.48 2.26 -24.08
N GLY A 590 -20.34 3.11 -23.49
CA GLY A 590 -20.73 2.98 -22.08
C GLY A 590 -19.73 3.59 -21.09
N VAL A 591 -19.71 3.07 -19.85
CA VAL A 591 -18.94 3.63 -18.72
C VAL A 591 -17.41 3.61 -18.95
N ASN A 592 -16.93 2.72 -19.80
CA ASN A 592 -15.51 2.54 -20.12
C ASN A 592 -14.89 3.76 -20.82
N ARG A 593 -15.68 4.75 -21.26
CA ARG A 593 -15.14 6.04 -21.73
C ARG A 593 -14.64 6.94 -20.60
N PHE A 594 -15.16 6.75 -19.39
CA PHE A 594 -14.81 7.51 -18.18
C PHE A 594 -13.90 6.71 -17.25
N LEU A 595 -13.99 5.38 -17.31
CA LEU A 595 -13.22 4.45 -16.50
C LEU A 595 -12.34 3.59 -17.41
N LEU A 596 -11.04 3.91 -17.47
CA LEU A 596 -10.07 3.19 -18.31
C LEU A 596 -9.10 2.37 -17.47
N PRO A 597 -8.53 1.26 -17.97
CA PRO A 597 -7.42 0.60 -17.32
C PRO A 597 -6.27 1.59 -17.03
N ALA A 598 -5.62 1.45 -15.87
CA ALA A 598 -4.51 2.31 -15.45
C ALA A 598 -3.41 2.36 -16.53
N SER A 599 -3.09 1.21 -17.14
CA SER A 599 -2.12 1.10 -18.24
C SER A 599 -2.47 1.93 -19.48
N ASP A 600 -3.76 2.19 -19.70
CA ASP A 600 -4.27 2.83 -20.92
C ASP A 600 -4.47 4.34 -20.72
N CYS A 601 -4.60 4.79 -19.48
CA CYS A 601 -4.89 6.19 -19.15
C CYS A 601 -3.78 6.91 -18.37
N GLU A 602 -2.71 6.23 -17.97
CA GLU A 602 -1.57 6.82 -17.25
C GLU A 602 -1.07 8.11 -17.93
N PHE A 603 -0.72 8.02 -19.22
CA PHE A 603 -0.26 9.18 -19.99
C PHE A 603 -1.33 10.28 -20.11
N THR A 604 -2.59 9.90 -20.36
CA THR A 604 -3.70 10.85 -20.50
C THR A 604 -3.94 11.62 -19.21
N ILE A 605 -3.91 10.94 -18.06
CA ILE A 605 -4.09 11.59 -16.76
C ILE A 605 -2.86 12.43 -16.40
N ASP A 606 -1.64 11.99 -16.72
CA ASP A 606 -0.44 12.78 -16.49
C ASP A 606 -0.48 14.11 -17.25
N LEU A 607 -0.86 14.07 -18.53
CA LEU A 607 -1.05 15.27 -19.34
C LEU A 607 -2.17 16.16 -18.79
N LEU A 608 -3.30 15.54 -18.42
CA LEU A 608 -4.43 16.24 -17.81
C LEU A 608 -4.01 16.97 -16.53
N LEU A 609 -3.27 16.31 -15.64
CA LEU A 609 -2.78 16.91 -14.40
C LEU A 609 -1.75 18.02 -14.67
N GLU A 610 -0.93 17.91 -15.71
CA GLU A 610 -0.02 19.00 -16.11
C GLU A 610 -0.78 20.25 -16.55
N GLU A 611 -1.84 20.07 -17.33
CA GLU A 611 -2.67 21.15 -17.85
C GLU A 611 -3.67 21.70 -16.83
N LEU A 612 -4.06 20.89 -15.83
CA LEU A 612 -5.03 21.29 -14.81
C LEU A 612 -4.48 22.43 -13.96
N GLN A 613 -5.29 23.48 -13.84
CA GLN A 613 -5.00 24.70 -13.08
C GLN A 613 -5.91 24.80 -11.85
N THR A 614 -5.52 25.68 -10.92
CA THR A 614 -6.37 26.09 -9.80
C THR A 614 -7.66 26.75 -10.28
N ASP A 615 -8.71 26.75 -9.44
CA ASP A 615 -10.00 27.34 -9.79
C ASP A 615 -9.85 28.85 -10.07
N GLN A 616 -10.10 29.28 -11.31
CA GLN A 616 -9.86 30.66 -11.76
C GLN A 616 -11.01 31.63 -11.45
N TRP A 617 -12.06 31.17 -10.76
CA TRP A 617 -13.18 32.05 -10.40
C TRP A 617 -12.74 33.12 -9.41
N PRO A 618 -12.97 34.42 -9.71
CA PRO A 618 -12.52 35.49 -8.84
C PRO A 618 -13.12 35.42 -7.43
N VAL A 619 -12.26 35.40 -6.42
CA VAL A 619 -12.66 35.41 -5.00
C VAL A 619 -12.55 36.84 -4.47
N GLN A 620 -13.67 37.39 -4.01
CA GLN A 620 -13.69 38.73 -3.42
C GLN A 620 -12.93 38.72 -2.08
N ALA A 621 -12.27 39.84 -1.75
CA ALA A 621 -11.62 40.00 -0.45
C ALA A 621 -12.61 39.78 0.70
N GLY A 622 -12.18 39.05 1.73
CA GLY A 622 -13.06 38.68 2.85
C GLY A 622 -13.98 37.49 2.56
N ARG A 623 -13.82 36.78 1.43
CA ARG A 623 -14.60 35.59 1.11
C ARG A 623 -13.73 34.35 0.90
N ARG A 624 -14.30 33.18 1.19
CA ARG A 624 -13.77 31.86 0.81
C ARG A 624 -14.04 31.60 -0.67
N GLN A 625 -13.27 30.69 -1.26
CA GLN A 625 -13.55 30.15 -2.60
C GLN A 625 -14.90 29.43 -2.62
N SER A 626 -15.55 29.42 -3.78
CA SER A 626 -16.73 28.61 -4.03
C SER A 626 -16.30 27.16 -4.19
N ARG A 627 -16.69 26.28 -3.27
CA ARG A 627 -16.26 24.89 -3.27
C ARG A 627 -17.47 23.98 -3.17
N CYS A 628 -17.74 23.22 -4.23
CA CYS A 628 -18.89 22.32 -4.32
C CYS A 628 -18.56 20.85 -3.99
N THR A 629 -17.86 20.60 -2.88
CA THR A 629 -17.40 19.26 -2.47
C THR A 629 -18.51 18.22 -2.49
N GLY A 630 -19.68 18.54 -1.92
CA GLY A 630 -20.80 17.60 -1.86
C GLY A 630 -21.32 17.20 -3.24
N VAL A 631 -21.33 18.14 -4.20
CA VAL A 631 -21.69 17.84 -5.60
C VAL A 631 -20.64 16.95 -6.26
N ALA A 632 -19.35 17.25 -6.08
CA ALA A 632 -18.27 16.47 -6.66
C ALA A 632 -18.31 14.99 -6.22
N ILE A 633 -18.50 14.74 -4.92
CA ILE A 633 -18.61 13.37 -4.39
C ILE A 633 -19.92 12.72 -4.85
N SER A 634 -21.04 13.46 -4.91
CA SER A 634 -22.31 12.94 -5.45
C SER A 634 -22.19 12.52 -6.92
N VAL A 635 -21.52 13.34 -7.74
CA VAL A 635 -21.26 13.06 -9.15
C VAL A 635 -20.35 11.84 -9.33
N ALA A 636 -19.26 11.74 -8.56
CA ALA A 636 -18.40 10.55 -8.56
C ALA A 636 -19.17 9.28 -8.13
N THR A 637 -20.03 9.39 -7.13
CA THR A 637 -20.93 8.30 -6.71
C THR A 637 -21.94 7.94 -7.80
N GLY A 638 -22.45 8.93 -8.52
CA GLY A 638 -23.34 8.75 -9.67
C GLY A 638 -22.68 8.01 -10.82
N LEU A 639 -21.44 8.41 -11.16
CA LEU A 639 -20.60 7.78 -12.19
C LEU A 639 -20.34 6.30 -11.86
N LEU A 640 -19.86 6.01 -10.63
CA LEU A 640 -19.67 4.63 -10.18
C LEU A 640 -20.98 3.83 -10.18
N GLY A 641 -22.11 4.51 -10.05
CA GLY A 641 -23.43 3.92 -10.18
C GLY A 641 -23.73 3.26 -11.53
N ALA A 642 -22.89 3.47 -12.56
CA ALA A 642 -22.93 2.80 -13.85
C ALA A 642 -22.19 1.44 -13.88
N CYS A 643 -21.35 1.15 -12.87
CA CYS A 643 -20.66 -0.13 -12.73
C CYS A 643 -21.65 -1.25 -12.37
N PHE A 644 -21.23 -2.50 -12.57
CA PHE A 644 -22.04 -3.64 -12.14
C PHE A 644 -22.21 -3.64 -10.61
N PRO A 645 -23.41 -3.91 -10.07
CA PRO A 645 -23.61 -4.00 -8.63
C PRO A 645 -22.62 -4.98 -7.98
N GLY A 646 -21.95 -4.55 -6.91
CA GLY A 646 -20.92 -5.35 -6.24
C GLY A 646 -19.51 -5.25 -6.85
N THR A 647 -19.29 -4.36 -7.82
CA THR A 647 -17.92 -3.99 -8.25
C THR A 647 -17.20 -3.29 -7.11
N GLY A 648 -16.00 -3.77 -6.75
CA GLY A 648 -15.15 -3.09 -5.77
C GLY A 648 -14.64 -1.76 -6.31
N ALA A 649 -15.21 -0.65 -5.84
CA ALA A 649 -14.87 0.69 -6.30
C ALA A 649 -14.59 1.65 -5.14
N ARG A 650 -13.61 2.55 -5.31
CA ARG A 650 -13.29 3.61 -4.36
C ARG A 650 -13.35 4.97 -5.00
N ILE A 651 -13.93 5.92 -4.28
CA ILE A 651 -13.77 7.35 -4.51
C ILE A 651 -12.61 7.80 -3.63
N VAL A 652 -11.56 8.35 -4.22
CA VAL A 652 -10.38 8.87 -3.52
C VAL A 652 -10.42 10.39 -3.59
N ALA A 653 -10.93 11.03 -2.53
CA ALA A 653 -11.14 12.48 -2.50
C ALA A 653 -9.96 13.21 -1.85
N LEU A 654 -9.31 14.12 -2.58
CA LEU A 654 -8.28 15.03 -2.08
C LEU A 654 -8.91 16.42 -1.96
N ILE A 655 -9.08 16.90 -0.72
CA ILE A 655 -9.88 18.10 -0.42
C ILE A 655 -9.05 19.11 0.38
N GLY A 656 -8.95 20.34 -0.15
CA GLY A 656 -8.15 21.43 0.41
C GLY A 656 -8.87 22.45 1.29
N GLY A 657 -10.10 22.18 1.72
CA GLY A 657 -10.90 23.13 2.50
C GLY A 657 -12.39 22.81 2.53
N PRO A 658 -13.18 23.58 3.31
CA PRO A 658 -14.58 23.25 3.58
C PRO A 658 -15.50 23.53 2.40
N CYS A 659 -16.50 22.67 2.21
CA CYS A 659 -17.57 22.87 1.22
C CYS A 659 -18.30 24.19 1.54
N SER A 660 -18.36 25.12 0.58
CA SER A 660 -18.92 26.46 0.77
C SER A 660 -20.10 26.77 -0.14
N GLU A 661 -20.43 25.84 -1.04
CA GLU A 661 -21.51 25.96 -2.01
C GLU A 661 -22.18 24.62 -2.31
N GLY A 662 -23.51 24.66 -2.51
CA GLY A 662 -24.29 23.50 -2.90
C GLY A 662 -24.65 22.56 -1.73
N PRO A 663 -25.18 21.38 -2.04
CA PRO A 663 -25.43 20.33 -1.06
C PRO A 663 -24.16 19.96 -0.29
N GLY A 664 -24.31 19.67 1.01
CA GLY A 664 -23.16 19.40 1.88
C GLY A 664 -22.33 20.63 2.24
N THR A 665 -22.84 21.86 2.08
CA THR A 665 -22.19 23.09 2.55
C THR A 665 -21.90 23.00 4.05
N ILE A 666 -20.66 23.27 4.45
CA ILE A 666 -20.15 23.25 5.83
C ILE A 666 -20.14 24.65 6.45
N VAL A 667 -19.79 25.65 5.63
CA VAL A 667 -19.66 27.05 6.06
C VAL A 667 -20.04 27.98 4.91
N SER A 668 -20.45 29.21 5.22
CA SER A 668 -20.71 30.19 4.17
C SER A 668 -19.40 30.66 3.50
N LYS A 669 -19.57 31.38 2.39
CA LYS A 669 -18.45 32.01 1.70
C LYS A 669 -17.88 33.21 2.46
N ASP A 670 -18.54 33.74 3.49
CA ASP A 670 -18.08 34.95 4.19
C ASP A 670 -17.05 34.59 5.28
N LEU A 671 -15.81 35.11 5.20
CA LEU A 671 -14.76 34.83 6.19
C LEU A 671 -15.07 35.40 7.58
N SER A 672 -15.97 36.38 7.67
CA SER A 672 -16.45 36.89 8.97
C SER A 672 -17.29 35.87 9.73
N GLU A 673 -17.87 34.88 9.04
CA GLU A 673 -18.52 33.74 9.65
C GLU A 673 -17.48 32.64 9.90
N PRO A 674 -17.19 32.30 11.18
CA PRO A 674 -16.20 31.27 11.50
C PRO A 674 -16.73 29.87 11.17
N LEU A 675 -15.81 28.92 11.03
CA LEU A 675 -16.16 27.50 11.05
C LEU A 675 -16.70 27.11 12.42
N ARG A 676 -17.64 26.16 12.44
CA ARG A 676 -18.23 25.64 13.69
C ARG A 676 -17.17 25.06 14.62
N SER A 677 -17.33 25.35 15.91
CA SER A 677 -16.61 24.72 17.02
C SER A 677 -17.54 23.76 17.79
N HIS A 678 -16.99 22.93 18.67
CA HIS A 678 -17.81 22.09 19.57
C HIS A 678 -18.82 22.91 20.39
N LYS A 679 -18.42 24.11 20.84
CA LYS A 679 -19.30 25.03 21.56
C LYS A 679 -20.49 25.49 20.72
N ASP A 680 -20.32 25.63 19.42
CA ASP A 680 -21.41 26.01 18.52
C ASP A 680 -22.34 24.83 18.27
N LEU A 681 -21.81 23.60 18.18
CA LEU A 681 -22.61 22.38 18.09
C LEU A 681 -23.45 22.15 19.35
N ASP A 682 -22.85 22.29 20.53
CA ASP A 682 -23.53 22.12 21.82
C ASP A 682 -24.68 23.13 22.02
N LYS A 683 -24.56 24.32 21.42
CA LYS A 683 -25.56 25.39 21.50
C LYS A 683 -26.54 25.40 20.33
N ASP A 684 -26.45 24.44 19.43
CA ASP A 684 -27.18 24.40 18.16
C ASP A 684 -27.05 25.70 17.34
N ALA A 685 -25.86 26.32 17.41
CA ALA A 685 -25.51 27.58 16.76
C ALA A 685 -24.76 27.39 15.43
N ALA A 686 -24.65 26.15 14.94
CA ALA A 686 -24.01 25.82 13.66
C ALA A 686 -25.06 25.61 12.55
N PRO A 687 -25.38 26.63 11.73
CA PRO A 687 -26.55 26.60 10.84
C PRO A 687 -26.47 25.56 9.72
N PHE A 688 -25.26 25.14 9.33
CA PHE A 688 -25.04 24.22 8.21
C PHE A 688 -24.92 22.76 8.64
N TYR A 689 -24.54 22.48 9.89
CA TYR A 689 -24.10 21.15 10.34
C TYR A 689 -25.14 20.05 10.09
N LYS A 690 -26.35 20.18 10.67
CA LYS A 690 -27.42 19.16 10.54
C LYS A 690 -27.85 18.91 9.10
N LYS A 691 -27.79 19.95 8.23
CA LYS A 691 -28.16 19.82 6.82
C LYS A 691 -27.07 19.07 6.03
N ALA A 692 -25.80 19.36 6.32
CA ALA A 692 -24.66 18.70 5.69
C ALA A 692 -24.52 17.25 6.15
N GLU A 693 -24.63 16.99 7.45
CA GLU A 693 -24.65 15.63 8.03
C GLU A 693 -25.71 14.76 7.35
N LYS A 694 -26.97 15.24 7.26
CA LYS A 694 -28.06 14.52 6.58
C LYS A 694 -27.77 14.24 5.10
N PHE A 695 -27.08 15.15 4.42
CA PHE A 695 -26.71 14.98 3.02
C PHE A 695 -25.66 13.87 2.85
N TYR A 696 -24.59 13.90 3.65
CA TYR A 696 -23.55 12.86 3.60
C TYR A 696 -24.04 11.52 4.14
N ASP A 697 -25.00 11.49 5.07
CA ASP A 697 -25.70 10.26 5.47
C ASP A 697 -26.48 9.62 4.31
N ALA A 698 -27.19 10.43 3.53
CA ALA A 698 -27.89 9.92 2.34
C ALA A 698 -26.89 9.35 1.32
N LEU A 699 -25.76 10.02 1.14
CA LEU A 699 -24.68 9.57 0.28
C LEU A 699 -24.02 8.27 0.77
N ALA A 700 -23.81 8.15 2.09
CA ALA A 700 -23.33 6.94 2.75
C ALA A 700 -24.21 5.74 2.43
N ASN A 701 -25.54 5.90 2.58
CA ASN A 701 -26.50 4.85 2.23
C ASN A 701 -26.43 4.46 0.75
N GLN A 702 -26.27 5.43 -0.14
CA GLN A 702 -26.12 5.17 -1.58
C GLN A 702 -24.85 4.37 -1.88
N LEU A 703 -23.71 4.75 -1.31
CA LEU A 703 -22.42 4.07 -1.48
C LEU A 703 -22.47 2.63 -0.93
N VAL A 704 -23.02 2.46 0.28
CA VAL A 704 -23.21 1.14 0.92
C VAL A 704 -24.05 0.21 0.05
N ASN A 705 -25.17 0.69 -0.47
CA ASN A 705 -26.06 -0.09 -1.32
C ASN A 705 -25.39 -0.51 -2.64
N GLN A 706 -24.47 0.31 -3.16
CA GLN A 706 -23.73 0.00 -4.38
C GLN A 706 -22.49 -0.88 -4.14
N GLY A 707 -21.99 -0.91 -2.90
CA GLY A 707 -20.75 -1.61 -2.55
C GLY A 707 -19.48 -0.77 -2.78
N HIS A 708 -19.60 0.56 -2.82
CA HIS A 708 -18.50 1.49 -3.11
C HIS A 708 -17.98 2.17 -1.84
N VAL A 709 -16.75 2.65 -1.89
CA VAL A 709 -16.00 3.25 -0.78
C VAL A 709 -15.77 4.74 -1.01
N LEU A 710 -15.80 5.55 0.05
CA LEU A 710 -15.32 6.92 0.04
C LEU A 710 -14.09 7.06 0.93
N ASP A 711 -12.92 7.27 0.35
CA ASP A 711 -11.70 7.67 1.04
C ASP A 711 -11.58 9.20 1.06
N LEU A 712 -11.20 9.76 2.20
CA LEU A 712 -11.11 11.20 2.44
C LEU A 712 -9.69 11.59 2.85
N PHE A 713 -8.96 12.27 1.96
CA PHE A 713 -7.67 12.88 2.23
C PHE A 713 -7.85 14.39 2.31
N ALA A 714 -7.96 14.90 3.53
CA ALA A 714 -8.19 16.31 3.82
C ALA A 714 -6.88 16.98 4.24
N SER A 715 -6.46 17.99 3.50
CA SER A 715 -5.25 18.76 3.81
C SER A 715 -5.55 20.25 3.76
N ALA A 716 -5.65 20.88 4.92
CA ALA A 716 -5.91 22.30 5.05
C ALA A 716 -5.43 22.82 6.41
N LEU A 717 -5.16 24.13 6.48
CA LEU A 717 -4.79 24.80 7.74
C LEU A 717 -5.97 24.95 8.72
N ASP A 718 -7.20 24.85 8.23
CA ASP A 718 -8.44 24.93 9.00
C ASP A 718 -9.35 23.74 8.63
N GLN A 719 -10.52 23.63 9.26
CA GLN A 719 -11.42 22.49 9.12
C GLN A 719 -12.00 22.36 7.69
N VAL A 720 -12.24 21.12 7.27
CA VAL A 720 -12.68 20.73 5.92
C VAL A 720 -14.13 20.20 5.92
N GLY A 721 -14.65 19.78 7.07
CA GLY A 721 -15.96 19.13 7.21
C GLY A 721 -15.86 17.62 7.36
N VAL A 722 -14.77 17.10 7.93
CA VAL A 722 -14.60 15.68 8.27
C VAL A 722 -15.73 15.22 9.20
N ALA A 723 -16.16 16.06 10.14
CA ALA A 723 -17.25 15.74 11.05
C ALA A 723 -18.57 15.41 10.32
N GLU A 724 -18.94 16.19 9.31
CA GLU A 724 -20.16 15.98 8.53
C GLU A 724 -20.02 14.84 7.50
N MET A 725 -18.81 14.61 6.97
CA MET A 725 -18.53 13.53 6.01
C MET A 725 -18.29 12.17 6.67
N LYS A 726 -18.09 12.14 8.00
CA LYS A 726 -17.73 10.97 8.80
C LYS A 726 -18.53 9.72 8.43
N ALA A 727 -19.86 9.83 8.40
CA ALA A 727 -20.74 8.68 8.16
C ALA A 727 -20.52 8.03 6.78
N ALA A 728 -20.24 8.83 5.75
CA ALA A 728 -19.96 8.32 4.41
C ALA A 728 -18.64 7.56 4.33
N VAL A 729 -17.62 8.00 5.06
CA VAL A 729 -16.33 7.32 5.13
C VAL A 729 -16.42 6.07 6.01
N GLU A 730 -16.89 6.20 7.25
CA GLU A 730 -16.90 5.10 8.23
C GLU A 730 -17.81 3.94 7.80
N ARG A 731 -19.05 4.21 7.36
CA ARG A 731 -20.01 3.14 6.99
C ARG A 731 -19.61 2.39 5.72
N THR A 732 -18.83 3.01 4.84
CA THR A 732 -18.29 2.37 3.64
C THR A 732 -16.94 1.70 3.86
N GLY A 733 -16.33 1.89 5.03
CA GLY A 733 -15.00 1.40 5.37
C GLY A 733 -13.85 2.11 4.68
N GLY A 734 -14.09 3.37 4.27
CA GLY A 734 -13.09 4.23 3.68
C GLY A 734 -12.00 4.66 4.65
N LEU A 735 -10.91 5.15 4.06
CA LEU A 735 -9.75 5.69 4.77
C LEU A 735 -9.95 7.19 5.01
N VAL A 736 -9.42 7.68 6.13
CA VAL A 736 -9.38 9.11 6.42
C VAL A 736 -7.96 9.50 6.78
N VAL A 737 -7.47 10.58 6.17
CA VAL A 737 -6.19 11.23 6.54
C VAL A 737 -6.48 12.72 6.66
N LEU A 738 -6.16 13.27 7.84
CA LEU A 738 -6.27 14.70 8.12
C LEU A 738 -4.86 15.26 8.32
N SER A 739 -4.49 16.26 7.52
CA SER A 739 -3.18 16.90 7.61
C SER A 739 -3.26 18.41 7.37
N GLU A 740 -2.18 19.12 7.67
CA GLU A 740 -2.10 20.58 7.45
C GLU A 740 -1.77 20.93 5.98
N SER A 741 -1.14 20.01 5.24
CA SER A 741 -0.60 20.21 3.89
C SER A 741 -0.42 18.90 3.15
N PHE A 742 -0.71 18.88 1.85
CA PHE A 742 -0.40 17.77 0.95
C PHE A 742 1.12 17.57 0.74
N GLY A 743 1.95 18.52 1.16
CA GLY A 743 3.41 18.38 1.16
C GLY A 743 3.97 17.61 2.37
N HIS A 744 3.19 17.44 3.43
CA HIS A 744 3.65 16.79 4.66
C HIS A 744 3.68 15.26 4.53
N SER A 745 4.63 14.61 5.22
CA SER A 745 4.79 13.15 5.26
C SER A 745 3.52 12.43 5.72
N VAL A 746 2.78 13.00 6.68
CA VAL A 746 1.48 12.48 7.16
C VAL A 746 0.53 12.22 5.99
N PHE A 747 0.43 13.12 5.01
CA PHE A 747 -0.35 12.86 3.81
C PHE A 747 0.43 12.01 2.81
N LYS A 748 1.63 12.44 2.40
CA LYS A 748 2.37 11.84 1.28
C LYS A 748 2.61 10.35 1.49
N ASP A 749 3.14 9.99 2.64
CA ASP A 749 3.53 8.62 2.93
C ASP A 749 2.29 7.76 3.21
N SER A 750 1.26 8.31 3.87
CA SER A 750 -0.02 7.61 4.03
C SER A 750 -0.68 7.33 2.68
N PHE A 751 -0.71 8.33 1.78
CA PHE A 751 -1.34 8.22 0.47
C PHE A 751 -0.61 7.19 -0.39
N LYS A 752 0.74 7.20 -0.37
CA LYS A 752 1.59 6.21 -1.06
C LYS A 752 1.25 4.77 -0.64
N ARG A 753 1.19 4.51 0.68
CA ARG A 753 0.91 3.18 1.26
C ARG A 753 -0.45 2.57 0.88
N VAL A 754 -1.39 3.39 0.42
CA VAL A 754 -2.69 2.91 -0.08
C VAL A 754 -2.52 2.12 -1.38
N PHE A 755 -1.55 2.49 -2.20
CA PHE A 755 -1.38 1.97 -3.56
C PHE A 755 -0.12 1.12 -3.75
N GLU A 756 0.84 1.17 -2.83
CA GLU A 756 2.04 0.33 -2.88
C GLU A 756 1.74 -1.15 -2.66
N ASP A 757 2.56 -1.99 -3.29
CA ASP A 757 2.67 -3.42 -3.03
C ASP A 757 3.77 -3.70 -1.99
N GLY A 758 3.69 -4.84 -1.30
CA GLY A 758 4.70 -5.29 -0.33
C GLY A 758 4.16 -5.45 1.09
N GLU A 759 5.07 -5.48 2.06
CA GLU A 759 4.72 -5.67 3.49
C GLU A 759 3.97 -4.47 4.08
N GLU A 760 4.31 -3.25 3.65
CA GLU A 760 3.69 -2.00 4.11
C GLU A 760 2.34 -1.70 3.43
N SER A 761 1.98 -2.48 2.42
CA SER A 761 0.70 -2.35 1.73
C SER A 761 -0.46 -2.62 2.69
N LEU A 762 -1.47 -1.75 2.65
CA LEU A 762 -2.72 -1.98 3.39
C LEU A 762 -3.41 -3.28 2.95
N GLY A 763 -3.20 -3.73 1.72
CA GLY A 763 -3.85 -4.91 1.18
C GLY A 763 -5.35 -4.70 1.02
N LEU A 764 -5.73 -3.64 0.31
CA LEU A 764 -7.11 -3.23 0.11
C LEU A 764 -7.97 -4.37 -0.45
N CYS A 765 -9.12 -4.55 0.16
CA CYS A 765 -10.14 -5.52 -0.22
C CYS A 765 -11.50 -4.83 -0.34
N PHE A 766 -12.40 -5.46 -1.08
CA PHE A 766 -13.67 -4.87 -1.49
C PHE A 766 -14.85 -5.78 -1.21
N ASN A 767 -16.05 -5.17 -1.23
CA ASN A 767 -17.33 -5.87 -1.27
C ASN A 767 -17.51 -6.88 -0.11
N GLY A 768 -16.92 -6.56 1.05
CA GLY A 768 -16.95 -7.37 2.26
C GLY A 768 -18.36 -7.56 2.82
N THR A 769 -18.65 -8.76 3.31
CA THR A 769 -19.87 -9.09 4.07
C THR A 769 -19.49 -9.95 5.27
N LEU A 770 -19.82 -9.49 6.47
CA LEU A 770 -19.62 -10.22 7.72
C LEU A 770 -20.96 -10.84 8.13
N GLU A 771 -20.98 -12.14 8.38
CA GLU A 771 -22.07 -12.86 9.00
C GLU A 771 -21.61 -13.44 10.34
N ILE A 772 -22.42 -13.24 11.39
CA ILE A 772 -22.11 -13.75 12.73
C ILE A 772 -23.15 -14.81 13.12
N CYS A 773 -22.67 -15.99 13.48
CA CYS A 773 -23.46 -17.07 14.07
C CYS A 773 -22.99 -17.29 15.52
N CYS A 774 -23.92 -17.42 16.46
CA CYS A 774 -23.62 -17.64 17.87
C CYS A 774 -24.55 -18.69 18.49
N SER A 775 -24.12 -19.30 19.59
CA SER A 775 -24.96 -20.20 20.39
C SER A 775 -26.32 -19.57 20.73
N LYS A 776 -27.36 -20.40 20.88
CA LYS A 776 -28.78 -19.96 21.01
C LYS A 776 -29.03 -18.96 22.14
N ASP A 777 -28.26 -19.07 23.22
CA ASP A 777 -28.35 -18.24 24.42
C ASP A 777 -27.65 -16.88 24.29
N ILE A 778 -27.02 -16.61 23.15
CA ILE A 778 -26.33 -15.37 22.84
C ILE A 778 -27.12 -14.62 21.78
N LYS A 779 -27.31 -13.31 22.01
CA LYS A 779 -27.90 -12.36 21.07
C LYS A 779 -26.87 -11.28 20.71
N ILE A 780 -26.97 -10.73 19.50
CA ILE A 780 -26.06 -9.72 18.97
C ILE A 780 -26.76 -8.36 19.05
N GLN A 781 -26.17 -7.41 19.77
CA GLN A 781 -26.68 -6.05 19.92
C GLN A 781 -26.31 -5.17 18.71
N GLY A 782 -25.11 -5.36 18.19
CA GLY A 782 -24.60 -4.66 17.01
C GLY A 782 -23.09 -4.49 17.02
N ILE A 783 -22.60 -3.68 16.08
CA ILE A 783 -21.17 -3.45 15.83
C ILE A 783 -20.83 -1.97 15.93
N ILE A 784 -19.69 -1.65 16.57
CA ILE A 784 -18.99 -0.38 16.41
C ILE A 784 -17.74 -0.63 15.57
N GLY A 785 -17.62 0.08 14.46
CA GLY A 785 -16.50 -0.04 13.51
C GLY A 785 -16.94 0.23 12.06
N PRO A 786 -16.00 0.20 11.10
CA PRO A 786 -16.22 0.55 9.70
C PRO A 786 -17.11 -0.46 8.93
N CYS A 787 -18.42 -0.40 9.14
CA CYS A 787 -19.38 -1.26 8.48
C CYS A 787 -20.78 -0.63 8.46
N ALA A 788 -21.71 -1.26 7.73
CA ALA A 788 -23.12 -0.87 7.71
C ALA A 788 -24.03 -2.10 7.90
N SER A 789 -25.10 -1.95 8.68
CA SER A 789 -26.09 -2.99 8.91
C SER A 789 -26.82 -3.39 7.62
N LEU A 790 -26.88 -4.69 7.32
CA LEU A 790 -27.72 -5.23 6.24
C LEU A 790 -29.15 -5.54 6.69
N GLN A 791 -29.50 -5.21 7.94
CA GLN A 791 -30.85 -5.34 8.52
C GLN A 791 -31.46 -6.75 8.42
N LYS A 792 -30.64 -7.79 8.21
CA LYS A 792 -31.06 -9.19 8.26
C LYS A 792 -31.53 -9.55 9.67
N LYS A 793 -32.85 -9.69 9.85
CA LYS A 793 -33.46 -10.11 11.11
C LYS A 793 -33.26 -11.61 11.34
N GLY A 794 -33.26 -12.01 12.60
CA GLY A 794 -33.11 -13.41 12.99
C GLY A 794 -33.23 -13.61 14.49
N PRO A 795 -33.30 -14.87 14.96
CA PRO A 795 -33.45 -15.19 16.37
C PRO A 795 -32.23 -14.78 17.21
N SER A 796 -31.07 -14.56 16.59
CA SER A 796 -29.84 -14.11 17.26
C SER A 796 -29.71 -12.60 17.37
N VAL A 797 -30.66 -11.81 16.87
CA VAL A 797 -30.64 -10.34 17.03
C VAL A 797 -31.18 -9.98 18.42
N ALA A 798 -30.49 -9.10 19.15
CA ALA A 798 -30.94 -8.61 20.46
C ALA A 798 -32.00 -7.50 20.31
N ASP A 799 -32.83 -7.33 21.33
CA ASP A 799 -33.81 -6.23 21.40
C ASP A 799 -33.13 -4.89 21.71
N THR A 800 -31.95 -4.93 22.35
CA THR A 800 -31.14 -3.74 22.63
C THR A 800 -30.08 -3.57 21.55
N VAL A 801 -29.95 -2.34 21.05
CA VAL A 801 -29.12 -2.01 19.88
C VAL A 801 -27.92 -1.17 20.32
N ILE A 802 -26.72 -1.55 19.88
CA ILE A 802 -25.50 -0.77 20.05
C ILE A 802 -24.83 -0.62 18.68
N GLY A 803 -24.53 0.62 18.27
CA GLY A 803 -23.92 0.91 16.98
C GLY A 803 -24.78 0.46 15.79
N GLU A 804 -24.12 -0.09 14.76
CA GLU A 804 -24.77 -0.72 13.62
C GLU A 804 -25.35 -2.08 14.06
N GLY A 805 -26.58 -2.08 14.58
CA GLY A 805 -27.21 -3.30 15.09
C GLY A 805 -28.41 -3.75 14.28
N ASN A 806 -29.37 -4.36 14.99
CA ASN A 806 -30.63 -4.81 14.39
C ASN A 806 -30.46 -5.86 13.28
N THR A 807 -29.33 -6.57 13.26
CA THR A 807 -28.96 -7.53 12.21
C THR A 807 -28.00 -8.60 12.71
N THR A 808 -27.78 -9.65 11.91
CA THR A 808 -26.68 -10.60 12.05
C THR A 808 -25.69 -10.54 10.87
N GLN A 809 -25.87 -9.57 9.96
CA GLN A 809 -25.02 -9.39 8.78
C GLN A 809 -24.70 -7.92 8.53
N TRP A 810 -23.44 -7.66 8.18
CA TRP A 810 -22.92 -6.31 7.92
C TRP A 810 -22.19 -6.23 6.59
N LYS A 811 -22.32 -5.09 5.94
CA LYS A 811 -21.57 -4.71 4.75
C LYS A 811 -20.30 -3.99 5.14
N MET A 812 -19.17 -4.33 4.52
CA MET A 812 -17.91 -3.60 4.58
C MET A 812 -17.48 -3.33 3.14
N CYS A 813 -17.86 -2.17 2.56
CA CYS A 813 -17.59 -1.92 1.14
C CYS A 813 -16.08 -1.93 0.84
N GLY A 814 -15.28 -1.34 1.74
CA GLY A 814 -13.84 -1.44 1.80
C GLY A 814 -13.40 -2.02 3.14
N LEU A 815 -12.36 -2.85 3.10
CA LEU A 815 -11.69 -3.40 4.28
C LEU A 815 -10.23 -3.68 3.94
N ASP A 816 -9.40 -3.77 4.97
CA ASP A 816 -7.98 -4.07 4.85
C ASP A 816 -7.51 -4.96 6.01
N LYS A 817 -6.23 -5.34 6.01
CA LYS A 817 -5.65 -6.23 7.02
C LYS A 817 -5.71 -5.67 8.45
N ARG A 818 -5.92 -4.36 8.62
CA ARG A 818 -5.94 -3.64 9.91
C ARG A 818 -7.36 -3.38 10.42
N THR A 819 -8.35 -3.52 9.55
CA THR A 819 -9.76 -3.29 9.90
C THR A 819 -10.12 -4.15 11.12
N CYS A 820 -10.64 -3.51 12.16
CA CYS A 820 -11.12 -4.16 13.38
C CYS A 820 -12.56 -3.72 13.67
N LEU A 821 -13.39 -4.65 14.15
CA LEU A 821 -14.80 -4.41 14.48
C LEU A 821 -15.06 -4.82 15.93
N THR A 822 -15.85 -4.04 16.67
CA THR A 822 -16.29 -4.39 18.02
C THR A 822 -17.73 -4.88 18.01
N VAL A 823 -17.95 -6.16 18.29
CA VAL A 823 -19.26 -6.79 18.36
C VAL A 823 -19.73 -6.83 19.81
N PHE A 824 -20.94 -6.33 20.07
CA PHE A 824 -21.57 -6.36 21.39
C PHE A 824 -22.62 -7.47 21.47
N PHE A 825 -22.64 -8.18 22.60
CA PHE A 825 -23.54 -9.30 22.84
C PHE A 825 -24.43 -9.09 24.07
N ASP A 826 -25.64 -9.61 23.99
CA ASP A 826 -26.59 -9.74 25.10
C ASP A 826 -26.88 -11.22 25.34
N LEU A 827 -27.21 -11.60 26.57
CA LEU A 827 -27.50 -12.98 26.93
C LEU A 827 -29.01 -13.21 27.03
N SER A 828 -29.46 -14.43 26.74
CA SER A 828 -30.86 -14.80 26.93
C SER A 828 -31.24 -14.79 28.41
N SER A 829 -32.51 -14.47 28.69
CA SER A 829 -33.06 -14.40 30.04
C SER A 829 -33.60 -15.74 30.56
N SER A 830 -33.49 -16.82 29.78
CA SER A 830 -34.12 -18.10 30.10
C SER A 830 -33.21 -18.99 30.97
N ASP A 831 -33.60 -19.19 32.23
CA ASP A 831 -33.10 -20.27 33.11
C ASP A 831 -33.41 -21.69 32.59
N GLN A 832 -34.08 -21.82 31.43
CA GLN A 832 -34.50 -23.09 30.85
C GLN A 832 -33.44 -23.68 29.91
N SER A 833 -32.36 -24.23 30.46
CA SER A 833 -31.52 -25.19 29.75
C SER A 833 -31.22 -26.46 30.55
N SER A 834 -32.10 -26.84 31.47
CA SER A 834 -32.11 -28.19 32.05
C SER A 834 -33.07 -29.11 31.29
N ALA A 835 -32.74 -29.44 30.04
CA ALA A 835 -33.17 -30.73 29.48
C ALA A 835 -32.28 -31.83 30.10
N PRO A 836 -32.81 -32.99 30.50
CA PRO A 836 -32.03 -34.05 31.12
C PRO A 836 -31.14 -34.72 30.07
N GLY A 837 -29.94 -34.16 29.86
CA GLY A 837 -28.96 -34.62 28.89
C GLY A 837 -27.83 -33.64 28.70
N GLY A 838 -26.90 -33.56 29.67
CA GLY A 838 -25.61 -32.86 29.58
C GLY A 838 -25.69 -31.34 29.46
N VAL A 839 -25.41 -30.62 30.55
CA VAL A 839 -25.23 -29.17 30.50
C VAL A 839 -24.03 -28.87 29.59
N ASN A 840 -24.27 -28.24 28.44
CA ASN A 840 -23.16 -27.76 27.61
C ASN A 840 -22.49 -26.60 28.33
N ASN A 841 -21.22 -26.78 28.71
CA ASN A 841 -20.43 -25.76 29.40
C ASN A 841 -19.69 -24.83 28.44
N GLN A 842 -19.74 -25.08 27.14
CA GLN A 842 -19.09 -24.27 26.12
C GLN A 842 -20.09 -23.41 25.33
N LEU A 843 -19.65 -22.21 24.99
CA LEU A 843 -20.30 -21.34 24.02
C LEU A 843 -19.47 -21.24 22.75
N TYR A 844 -20.13 -20.90 21.64
CA TYR A 844 -19.52 -20.80 20.33
C TYR A 844 -19.93 -19.52 19.63
N LEU A 845 -18.95 -18.82 19.07
CA LEU A 845 -19.12 -17.70 18.16
C LEU A 845 -18.42 -18.05 16.85
N GLN A 846 -19.05 -17.76 15.72
CA GLN A 846 -18.48 -17.94 14.41
C GLN A 846 -18.66 -16.66 13.58
N PHE A 847 -17.56 -16.16 13.08
CA PHE A 847 -17.47 -14.99 12.22
C PHE A 847 -17.15 -15.47 10.80
N MET A 848 -17.98 -15.09 9.84
CA MET A 848 -17.83 -15.48 8.44
C MET A 848 -17.75 -14.22 7.58
N THR A 849 -16.56 -13.93 7.07
CA THR A 849 -16.28 -12.73 6.27
C THR A 849 -16.06 -13.11 4.82
N SER A 850 -17.01 -12.81 3.94
CA SER A 850 -16.82 -12.92 2.48
C SER A 850 -16.31 -11.59 1.93
N TYR A 851 -15.32 -11.58 1.06
CA TYR A 851 -14.75 -10.36 0.49
C TYR A 851 -14.08 -10.62 -0.86
N GLN A 852 -13.79 -9.56 -1.61
CA GLN A 852 -13.02 -9.62 -2.85
C GLN A 852 -11.62 -9.04 -2.59
N ASN A 853 -10.57 -9.79 -2.95
CA ASN A 853 -9.21 -9.27 -2.82
C ASN A 853 -8.84 -8.34 -4.00
N SER A 854 -7.68 -7.68 -3.93
CA SER A 854 -7.17 -6.79 -4.98
C SER A 854 -7.01 -7.45 -6.35
N LYS A 855 -6.87 -8.79 -6.40
CA LYS A 855 -6.80 -9.59 -7.64
C LYS A 855 -8.18 -9.99 -8.19
N GLY A 856 -9.26 -9.51 -7.57
CA GLY A 856 -10.64 -9.79 -7.96
C GLY A 856 -11.15 -11.18 -7.56
N LYS A 857 -10.38 -12.00 -6.83
CA LYS A 857 -10.85 -13.30 -6.31
C LYS A 857 -11.80 -13.09 -5.15
N THR A 858 -12.87 -13.89 -5.12
CA THR A 858 -13.79 -13.92 -3.97
C THR A 858 -13.27 -14.90 -2.94
N LEU A 859 -13.04 -14.40 -1.73
CA LEU A 859 -12.56 -15.15 -0.58
C LEU A 859 -13.64 -15.18 0.50
N GLN A 860 -13.60 -16.19 1.35
CA GLN A 860 -14.39 -16.25 2.56
C GLN A 860 -13.51 -16.70 3.72
N ARG A 861 -13.38 -15.87 4.75
CA ARG A 861 -12.72 -16.24 6.00
C ARG A 861 -13.75 -16.71 7.02
N VAL A 862 -13.50 -17.85 7.66
CA VAL A 862 -14.34 -18.40 8.72
C VAL A 862 -13.48 -18.55 9.97
N THR A 863 -13.85 -17.83 11.03
CA THR A 863 -13.21 -17.90 12.34
C THR A 863 -14.24 -18.41 13.35
N THR A 864 -13.97 -19.55 13.98
CA THR A 864 -14.84 -20.11 15.02
C THR A 864 -14.09 -20.12 16.34
N VAL A 865 -14.61 -19.42 17.34
CA VAL A 865 -14.06 -19.37 18.69
C VAL A 865 -15.01 -19.98 19.70
N THR A 866 -14.45 -20.61 20.73
CA THR A 866 -15.20 -21.14 21.87
C THR A 866 -14.72 -20.54 23.18
N ARG A 867 -15.64 -20.35 24.13
CA ARG A 867 -15.38 -19.96 25.53
C ARG A 867 -16.24 -20.80 26.47
N GLN A 868 -16.03 -20.64 27.77
CA GLN A 868 -16.79 -21.35 28.80
C GLN A 868 -17.87 -20.48 29.43
N TRP A 869 -18.97 -21.12 29.80
CA TRP A 869 -19.98 -20.55 30.70
C TRP A 869 -19.55 -20.75 32.14
N VAL A 870 -19.72 -19.72 32.97
CA VAL A 870 -19.51 -19.80 34.43
C VAL A 870 -20.78 -19.45 35.17
N ASP A 871 -21.03 -20.22 36.23
CA ASP A 871 -22.04 -19.93 37.24
C ASP A 871 -21.41 -19.03 38.31
N THR A 872 -21.75 -17.74 38.27
CA THR A 872 -21.14 -16.77 39.17
C THR A 872 -21.64 -16.89 40.61
N GLY A 873 -22.69 -17.69 40.85
CA GLY A 873 -23.15 -18.08 42.17
C GLY A 873 -22.22 -19.09 42.87
N LEU A 874 -21.34 -19.77 42.12
CA LEU A 874 -20.41 -20.78 42.64
C LEU A 874 -18.97 -20.28 42.74
N SER A 875 -18.48 -19.49 41.78
CA SER A 875 -17.14 -18.88 41.82
C SER A 875 -17.06 -17.59 41.01
N THR A 876 -16.65 -16.49 41.64
CA THR A 876 -16.33 -15.22 40.95
C THR A 876 -14.88 -15.20 40.44
N GLU A 877 -14.02 -16.11 40.93
CA GLU A 877 -12.59 -16.14 40.59
C GLU A 877 -12.34 -16.48 39.12
N GLU A 878 -13.09 -17.43 38.54
CA GLU A 878 -12.96 -17.80 37.13
C GLU A 878 -13.34 -16.64 36.20
N LEU A 879 -14.35 -15.85 36.59
CA LEU A 879 -14.75 -14.65 35.86
C LEU A 879 -13.66 -13.57 35.93
N VAL A 880 -13.03 -13.39 37.09
CA VAL A 880 -11.90 -12.47 37.28
C VAL A 880 -10.68 -12.89 36.45
N GLN A 881 -10.42 -14.19 36.34
CA GLN A 881 -9.35 -14.73 35.49
C GLN A 881 -9.62 -14.50 34.00
N GLY A 882 -10.89 -14.49 33.59
CA GLY A 882 -11.30 -14.25 32.21
C GLY A 882 -11.33 -12.77 31.79
N PHE A 883 -11.15 -11.81 32.69
CA PHE A 883 -11.24 -10.39 32.36
C PHE A 883 -10.01 -9.88 31.60
N ASP A 884 -10.26 -9.18 30.50
CA ASP A 884 -9.25 -8.59 29.64
C ASP A 884 -9.32 -7.06 29.74
N GLN A 885 -8.48 -6.47 30.60
CA GLN A 885 -8.51 -5.05 30.90
C GLN A 885 -8.18 -4.12 29.72
N GLU A 886 -7.31 -4.54 28.80
CA GLU A 886 -6.97 -3.74 27.61
C GLU A 886 -8.16 -3.71 26.64
N THR A 887 -8.70 -4.89 26.34
CA THR A 887 -9.88 -5.00 25.48
C THR A 887 -11.07 -4.28 26.10
N ALA A 888 -11.27 -4.40 27.42
CA ALA A 888 -12.30 -3.67 28.15
C ALA A 888 -12.13 -2.15 28.03
N ALA A 889 -10.91 -1.63 28.18
CA ALA A 889 -10.65 -0.20 28.06
C ALA A 889 -11.00 0.34 26.66
N VAL A 890 -10.59 -0.38 25.60
CA VAL A 890 -10.90 -0.02 24.21
C VAL A 890 -12.40 -0.10 23.92
N VAL A 891 -13.07 -1.17 24.35
CA VAL A 891 -14.52 -1.34 24.16
C VAL A 891 -15.30 -0.23 24.89
N VAL A 892 -14.88 0.14 26.10
CA VAL A 892 -15.48 1.24 26.86
C VAL A 892 -15.23 2.58 26.17
N ALA A 893 -14.05 2.81 25.62
CA ALA A 893 -13.73 4.02 24.85
C ALA A 893 -14.60 4.15 23.60
N ARG A 894 -14.75 3.08 22.82
CA ARG A 894 -15.63 3.02 21.64
C ARG A 894 -17.09 3.27 22.02
N LEU A 895 -17.56 2.65 23.10
CA LEU A 895 -18.93 2.83 23.57
C LEU A 895 -19.18 4.24 24.11
N ALA A 896 -18.23 4.83 24.85
CA ALA A 896 -18.32 6.21 25.30
C ALA A 896 -18.37 7.18 24.12
N SER A 897 -17.51 6.97 23.12
CA SER A 897 -17.50 7.76 21.87
C SER A 897 -18.84 7.71 21.15
N LEU A 898 -19.42 6.51 20.97
CA LEU A 898 -20.74 6.36 20.35
C LEU A 898 -21.82 7.08 21.17
N LYS A 899 -21.83 6.92 22.49
CA LYS A 899 -22.83 7.56 23.36
C LYS A 899 -22.75 9.09 23.30
N MET A 900 -21.54 9.64 23.26
CA MET A 900 -21.34 11.09 23.09
C MET A 900 -21.91 11.62 21.77
N GLU A 901 -21.99 10.79 20.72
CA GLU A 901 -22.51 11.21 19.41
C GLU A 901 -24.03 11.01 19.28
N THR A 902 -24.57 10.02 19.98
CA THR A 902 -25.95 9.56 19.81
C THR A 902 -26.90 9.97 20.93
N GLU A 903 -26.37 10.22 22.13
CA GLU A 903 -27.15 10.56 23.33
C GLU A 903 -26.96 12.05 23.68
N GLU A 904 -28.01 12.85 23.51
CA GLU A 904 -28.00 14.27 23.85
C GLU A 904 -27.79 14.49 25.36
N GLY A 905 -26.86 15.36 25.74
CA GLY A 905 -26.53 15.66 27.14
C GLY A 905 -25.76 14.54 27.87
N PHE A 906 -25.20 13.57 27.16
CA PHE A 906 -24.43 12.49 27.75
C PHE A 906 -23.10 12.97 28.35
N ASP A 907 -22.97 12.85 29.67
CA ASP A 907 -21.73 13.13 30.40
C ASP A 907 -20.85 11.88 30.44
N ALA A 908 -19.94 11.78 29.47
CA ALA A 908 -19.01 10.66 29.34
C ALA A 908 -18.09 10.51 30.55
N THR A 909 -17.62 11.62 31.13
CA THR A 909 -16.69 11.57 32.28
C THR A 909 -17.39 10.96 33.49
N ARG A 910 -18.59 11.43 33.81
CA ARG A 910 -19.39 10.89 34.91
C ARG A 910 -19.83 9.46 34.66
N TRP A 911 -20.13 9.10 33.41
CA TRP A 911 -20.46 7.73 33.04
C TRP A 911 -19.27 6.79 33.25
N LEU A 912 -18.06 7.18 32.80
CA LEU A 912 -16.82 6.42 33.03
C LEU A 912 -16.54 6.25 34.52
N ASP A 913 -16.56 7.35 35.29
CA ASP A 913 -16.29 7.34 36.73
C ASP A 913 -17.28 6.42 37.47
N ARG A 914 -18.58 6.46 37.12
CA ARG A 914 -19.61 5.58 37.72
C ARG A 914 -19.41 4.11 37.39
N ASN A 915 -19.03 3.78 36.15
CA ASN A 915 -18.77 2.40 35.77
C ASN A 915 -17.51 1.88 36.48
N LEU A 916 -16.45 2.69 36.56
CA LEU A 916 -15.23 2.31 37.25
C LEU A 916 -15.46 2.06 38.74
N ILE A 917 -16.21 2.94 39.42
CA ILE A 917 -16.58 2.73 40.83
C ILE A 917 -17.33 1.41 40.97
N ARG A 918 -18.39 1.18 40.19
CA ARG A 918 -19.17 -0.07 40.26
C ARG A 918 -18.33 -1.33 40.01
N LEU A 919 -17.37 -1.25 39.08
CA LEU A 919 -16.46 -2.35 38.79
C LEU A 919 -15.56 -2.64 39.99
N CYS A 920 -14.93 -1.61 40.54
CA CYS A 920 -14.05 -1.71 41.71
C CYS A 920 -14.79 -2.17 42.96
N SER A 921 -16.01 -1.69 43.19
CA SER A 921 -16.87 -2.12 44.30
C SER A 921 -17.24 -3.60 44.21
N LYS A 922 -17.38 -4.13 42.99
CA LYS A 922 -17.78 -5.53 42.79
C LYS A 922 -16.60 -6.50 42.81
N PHE A 923 -15.50 -6.14 42.18
CA PHE A 923 -14.35 -7.04 41.94
C PHE A 923 -13.11 -6.68 42.75
N GLY A 924 -13.14 -5.60 43.53
CA GLY A 924 -12.08 -5.25 44.46
C GLY A 924 -12.27 -5.92 45.82
N ASP A 925 -11.15 -6.21 46.47
CA ASP A 925 -11.10 -6.71 47.83
C ASP A 925 -10.91 -5.54 48.79
N TYR A 926 -11.80 -5.39 49.77
CA TYR A 926 -11.73 -4.31 50.75
C TYR A 926 -12.54 -4.62 52.00
N ARG A 927 -12.22 -3.89 53.06
CA ARG A 927 -13.07 -3.73 54.24
C ARG A 927 -13.95 -2.49 54.03
N LYS A 928 -15.23 -2.65 54.32
CA LYS A 928 -16.21 -1.56 54.18
C LYS A 928 -15.77 -0.33 54.97
N ASP A 929 -15.91 0.84 54.34
CA ASP A 929 -15.54 2.15 54.90
C ASP A 929 -14.05 2.33 55.27
N ASP A 930 -13.15 1.44 54.82
CA ASP A 930 -11.69 1.51 55.02
C ASP A 930 -10.95 1.57 53.67
N PRO A 931 -10.68 2.77 53.11
CA PRO A 931 -10.05 2.92 51.80
C PRO A 931 -8.64 2.33 51.72
N ALA A 932 -7.90 2.25 52.84
CA ALA A 932 -6.53 1.74 52.87
C ALA A 932 -6.47 0.21 52.67
N SER A 933 -7.59 -0.48 52.88
CA SER A 933 -7.72 -1.92 52.68
C SER A 933 -7.98 -2.33 51.21
N PHE A 934 -8.23 -1.36 50.33
CA PHE A 934 -8.64 -1.63 48.96
C PHE A 934 -7.49 -2.18 48.11
N THR A 935 -7.72 -3.34 47.50
CA THR A 935 -6.82 -3.98 46.54
C THR A 935 -7.58 -4.50 45.32
N LEU A 936 -6.92 -4.53 44.17
CA LEU A 936 -7.46 -5.10 42.93
C LEU A 936 -6.62 -6.29 42.48
N ASN A 937 -7.30 -7.29 41.91
CA ASN A 937 -6.62 -8.39 41.22
C ASN A 937 -5.74 -7.85 40.07
N PRO A 938 -4.57 -8.43 39.78
CA PRO A 938 -3.70 -8.01 38.68
C PRO A 938 -4.41 -7.85 37.32
N ASN A 939 -5.40 -8.69 37.03
CA ASN A 939 -6.20 -8.62 35.79
C ASN A 939 -7.06 -7.35 35.67
N PHE A 940 -7.31 -6.65 36.78
CA PHE A 940 -8.06 -5.39 36.83
C PHE A 940 -7.19 -4.18 37.15
N SER A 941 -5.93 -4.40 37.56
CA SER A 941 -5.09 -3.37 38.19
C SER A 941 -4.76 -2.18 37.29
N LEU A 942 -4.70 -2.37 35.96
CA LEU A 942 -4.44 -1.31 34.98
C LEU A 942 -5.73 -0.63 34.50
N PHE A 943 -6.89 -1.27 34.65
CA PHE A 943 -8.16 -0.71 34.16
C PHE A 943 -8.52 0.67 34.75
N PRO A 944 -8.30 0.96 36.05
CA PRO A 944 -8.44 2.32 36.59
C PRO A 944 -7.51 3.34 35.92
N GLN A 945 -6.27 2.94 35.60
CA GLN A 945 -5.31 3.81 34.93
C GLN A 945 -5.73 4.09 33.48
N PHE A 946 -6.19 3.08 32.74
CA PHE A 946 -6.79 3.29 31.43
C PHE A 946 -7.99 4.23 31.49
N THR A 947 -8.86 4.08 32.48
CA THR A 947 -10.03 4.97 32.65
C THR A 947 -9.60 6.40 32.97
N PHE A 948 -8.57 6.58 33.80
CA PHE A 948 -7.96 7.89 34.08
C PHE A 948 -7.42 8.56 32.81
N ASN A 949 -6.73 7.81 31.95
CA ASN A 949 -6.20 8.36 30.70
C ASN A 949 -7.31 8.59 29.66
N LEU A 950 -8.30 7.70 29.58
CA LEU A 950 -9.44 7.83 28.68
C LEU A 950 -10.28 9.08 28.97
N ARG A 951 -10.64 9.33 30.23
CA ARG A 951 -11.50 10.48 30.62
C ARG A 951 -10.86 11.84 30.36
N ARG A 952 -9.54 11.90 30.15
CA ARG A 952 -8.77 13.10 29.81
C ARG A 952 -8.22 13.10 28.38
N SER A 953 -8.47 12.02 27.63
CA SER A 953 -8.07 11.90 26.23
C SER A 953 -8.91 12.80 25.32
N GLN A 954 -8.43 13.01 24.10
CA GLN A 954 -9.13 13.78 23.06
C GLN A 954 -10.40 13.08 22.55
N PHE A 955 -10.65 11.82 22.93
CA PHE A 955 -11.89 11.11 22.62
C PHE A 955 -13.07 11.61 23.47
N VAL A 956 -12.77 12.02 24.71
CA VAL A 956 -13.75 12.45 25.73
C VAL A 956 -13.69 13.95 25.97
N GLN A 957 -12.50 14.51 26.23
CA GLN A 957 -12.31 15.94 26.42
C GLN A 957 -12.04 16.61 25.08
N VAL A 958 -13.11 17.09 24.45
CA VAL A 958 -13.03 17.74 23.12
C VAL A 958 -12.57 19.19 23.19
N PHE A 959 -12.33 19.74 24.39
CA PHE A 959 -11.73 21.06 24.55
C PHE A 959 -10.36 21.12 23.85
N ASN A 960 -10.06 22.25 23.21
CA ASN A 960 -8.84 22.45 22.41
C ASN A 960 -8.70 21.48 21.21
N ASN A 961 -9.80 20.84 20.79
CA ASN A 961 -9.89 20.11 19.54
C ASN A 961 -11.02 20.72 18.71
N SER A 962 -10.86 20.65 17.39
CA SER A 962 -11.92 20.96 16.45
C SER A 962 -12.88 19.78 16.28
N PRO A 963 -14.13 20.02 15.82
CA PRO A 963 -15.03 18.94 15.41
C PRO A 963 -14.41 17.95 14.42
N ASP A 964 -13.62 18.43 13.45
CA ASP A 964 -12.96 17.57 12.46
C ASP A 964 -11.89 16.67 13.07
N GLU A 965 -11.03 17.20 13.93
CA GLU A 965 -10.02 16.40 14.65
C GLU A 965 -10.68 15.35 15.56
N THR A 966 -11.79 15.70 16.19
CA THR A 966 -12.53 14.78 17.05
C THR A 966 -13.15 13.64 16.23
N ALA A 967 -13.76 13.95 15.09
CA ALA A 967 -14.30 12.95 14.18
C ALA A 967 -13.19 12.04 13.64
N TYR A 968 -12.06 12.62 13.20
CA TYR A 968 -10.88 11.90 12.74
C TYR A 968 -10.36 10.91 13.78
N ASN A 969 -10.09 11.39 15.00
CA ASN A 969 -9.58 10.56 16.09
C ASN A 969 -10.53 9.40 16.40
N ARG A 970 -11.84 9.65 16.46
CA ARG A 970 -12.85 8.62 16.76
C ARG A 970 -13.00 7.58 15.66
N MET A 971 -12.89 7.97 14.39
CA MET A 971 -12.87 7.01 13.28
C MET A 971 -11.65 6.09 13.35
N LEU A 972 -10.47 6.61 13.71
CA LEU A 972 -9.28 5.78 13.93
C LEU A 972 -9.48 4.83 15.11
N LEU A 973 -10.00 5.31 16.24
CA LEU A 973 -10.31 4.48 17.41
C LEU A 973 -11.27 3.34 17.06
N ASN A 974 -12.25 3.58 16.19
CA ASN A 974 -13.25 2.59 15.78
C ASN A 974 -12.72 1.57 14.76
N ARG A 975 -11.64 1.89 14.02
CA ARG A 975 -11.06 1.03 12.99
C ARG A 975 -9.89 0.18 13.48
N GLU A 976 -9.07 0.70 14.39
CA GLU A 976 -7.79 0.08 14.75
C GLU A 976 -7.92 -1.16 15.65
N ASN A 977 -6.87 -1.96 15.72
CA ASN A 977 -6.87 -3.13 16.61
C ASN A 977 -6.73 -2.74 18.10
N ILE A 978 -6.81 -3.73 19.00
CA ILE A 978 -6.77 -3.49 20.45
C ILE A 978 -5.44 -2.85 20.89
N SER A 979 -4.32 -3.36 20.39
CA SER A 979 -3.00 -2.85 20.78
C SER A 979 -2.81 -1.38 20.40
N ASN A 980 -3.15 -1.01 19.17
CA ASN A 980 -3.07 0.38 18.70
C ASN A 980 -4.08 1.29 19.40
N ALA A 981 -5.33 0.84 19.57
CA ALA A 981 -6.34 1.60 20.29
C ALA A 981 -6.01 1.79 21.78
N ALA A 982 -5.34 0.82 22.42
CA ALA A 982 -4.85 0.96 23.78
C ALA A 982 -3.77 2.06 23.88
N VAL A 983 -2.84 2.12 22.92
CA VAL A 983 -1.83 3.19 22.83
C VAL A 983 -2.47 4.57 22.60
N MET A 984 -3.55 4.64 21.81
CA MET A 984 -4.31 5.88 21.66
C MET A 984 -4.90 6.40 22.98
N ILE A 985 -5.39 5.47 23.84
CA ILE A 985 -5.99 5.80 25.14
C ILE A 985 -4.90 6.14 26.16
N GLN A 986 -3.88 5.30 26.25
CA GLN A 986 -2.74 5.44 27.15
C GLN A 986 -1.44 5.36 26.33
N PRO A 987 -0.89 6.52 25.94
CA PRO A 987 0.36 6.60 25.21
C PRO A 987 1.51 5.85 25.90
N SER A 988 2.34 5.21 25.10
CA SER A 988 3.58 4.55 25.54
C SER A 988 4.70 5.58 25.65
N LEU A 989 5.52 5.46 26.69
CA LEU A 989 6.69 6.32 26.91
C LEU A 989 7.91 5.43 27.13
N THR A 990 8.95 5.60 26.32
CA THR A 990 10.22 4.87 26.45
C THR A 990 11.33 5.85 26.80
N THR A 991 12.21 5.48 27.73
CA THR A 991 13.36 6.31 28.12
C THR A 991 14.67 5.71 27.64
N TYR A 992 15.56 6.60 27.16
CA TYR A 992 16.90 6.28 26.67
C TYR A 992 17.91 7.05 27.51
N SER A 993 18.94 6.37 28.01
CA SER A 993 20.01 6.96 28.81
C SER A 993 21.32 6.23 28.53
N PHE A 994 22.47 6.81 28.92
CA PHE A 994 23.76 6.13 28.80
C PHE A 994 23.91 4.89 29.68
N ASN A 995 23.18 4.84 30.79
CA ASN A 995 23.40 3.86 31.85
C ASN A 995 22.45 2.66 31.77
N SER A 996 21.51 2.66 30.82
CA SER A 996 20.50 1.63 30.68
C SER A 996 20.10 1.44 29.22
N LEU A 997 19.72 0.21 28.87
CA LEU A 997 19.00 -0.04 27.62
C LEU A 997 17.65 0.69 27.59
N PRO A 998 17.06 0.91 26.40
CA PRO A 998 15.72 1.48 26.27
C PRO A 998 14.72 0.70 27.13
N GLN A 999 13.95 1.41 27.97
CA GLN A 999 12.99 0.80 28.87
C GLN A 999 11.70 1.62 28.98
N PRO A 1000 10.54 0.98 29.22
CA PRO A 1000 9.29 1.69 29.47
C PRO A 1000 9.41 2.62 30.68
N ALA A 1001 8.91 3.84 30.53
CA ALA A 1001 8.81 4.85 31.57
C ALA A 1001 7.34 5.10 31.93
N LEU A 1002 7.09 5.58 33.15
CA LEU A 1002 5.75 6.01 33.54
C LEU A 1002 5.34 7.22 32.71
N LEU A 1003 4.08 7.24 32.25
CA LEU A 1003 3.48 8.40 31.57
C LEU A 1003 3.20 9.53 32.58
N ASP A 1004 4.28 10.11 33.12
CA ASP A 1004 4.29 11.02 34.26
C ASP A 1004 5.38 12.08 34.08
N VAL A 1005 5.16 13.28 34.59
CA VAL A 1005 6.15 14.36 34.59
C VAL A 1005 7.46 13.98 35.30
N ALA A 1006 7.40 13.10 36.30
CA ALA A 1006 8.59 12.58 36.99
C ALA A 1006 9.54 11.80 36.06
N SER A 1007 9.07 11.34 34.90
CA SER A 1007 9.89 10.68 33.88
C SER A 1007 10.73 11.66 33.06
N ILE A 1008 10.50 12.97 33.16
CA ILE A 1008 11.36 13.96 32.50
C ILE A 1008 12.66 14.11 33.30
N GLY A 1009 13.80 14.12 32.60
CA GLY A 1009 15.10 14.40 33.19
C GLY A 1009 16.03 15.02 32.16
N ALA A 1010 16.99 15.80 32.65
CA ALA A 1010 17.88 16.59 31.80
C ALA A 1010 18.84 15.73 30.96
N ASP A 1011 19.18 14.54 31.45
CA ASP A 1011 20.21 13.62 30.95
C ASP A 1011 19.66 12.41 30.18
N ARG A 1012 18.36 12.42 29.83
CA ARG A 1012 17.69 11.33 29.12
C ARG A 1012 16.90 11.82 27.92
N ILE A 1013 16.66 10.92 26.97
CA ILE A 1013 15.76 11.10 25.84
C ILE A 1013 14.48 10.31 26.12
N LEU A 1014 13.34 10.85 25.72
CA LEU A 1014 12.05 10.18 25.81
C LEU A 1014 11.46 10.00 24.41
N LEU A 1015 10.96 8.81 24.12
CA LEU A 1015 10.12 8.53 22.96
C LEU A 1015 8.69 8.33 23.45
N LEU A 1016 7.82 9.30 23.16
CA LEU A 1016 6.39 9.18 23.39
C LEU A 1016 5.72 8.71 22.11
N ASP A 1017 4.94 7.66 22.24
CA ASP A 1017 4.10 7.15 21.20
C ASP A 1017 2.62 7.29 21.61
N SER A 1018 1.89 8.12 20.87
CA SER A 1018 0.46 8.41 21.11
C SER A 1018 -0.46 7.93 19.99
N TYR A 1019 -0.02 6.97 19.20
CA TYR A 1019 -0.62 6.57 17.93
C TYR A 1019 -0.54 7.62 16.83
N ILE A 1020 -1.23 8.77 16.99
CA ILE A 1020 -1.35 9.84 15.98
C ILE A 1020 -0.10 10.72 15.87
N SER A 1021 0.70 10.77 16.94
CA SER A 1021 1.97 11.49 16.97
C SER A 1021 3.03 10.69 17.72
N VAL A 1022 4.26 10.79 17.22
CA VAL A 1022 5.46 10.22 17.83
C VAL A 1022 6.36 11.38 18.21
N VAL A 1023 6.71 11.50 19.49
CA VAL A 1023 7.52 12.61 20.01
C VAL A 1023 8.86 12.10 20.51
N VAL A 1024 9.95 12.58 19.90
CA VAL A 1024 11.32 12.41 20.42
C VAL A 1024 11.68 13.67 21.21
N PHE A 1025 11.78 13.52 22.52
CA PHE A 1025 12.03 14.61 23.46
C PHE A 1025 13.43 14.49 24.07
N HIS A 1026 14.24 15.55 23.93
CA HIS A 1026 15.59 15.61 24.49
C HIS A 1026 15.61 16.42 25.79
N GLY A 1027 16.11 15.82 26.88
CA GLY A 1027 16.40 16.53 28.12
C GLY A 1027 17.42 17.67 27.91
N MET A 1028 17.42 18.68 28.80
CA MET A 1028 18.20 19.91 28.58
C MET A 1028 19.70 19.65 28.38
N THR A 1029 20.29 18.71 29.13
CA THR A 1029 21.72 18.38 29.04
C THR A 1029 22.02 17.69 27.71
N ILE A 1030 21.17 16.74 27.30
CA ILE A 1030 21.27 16.08 26.00
C ILE A 1030 21.16 17.09 24.85
N ALA A 1031 20.19 18.00 24.92
CA ALA A 1031 20.01 19.04 23.92
C ALA A 1031 21.22 19.98 23.86
N GLN A 1032 21.80 20.36 25.01
CA GLN A 1032 23.02 21.15 25.07
C GLN A 1032 24.20 20.44 24.40
N TRP A 1033 24.45 19.16 24.70
CA TRP A 1033 25.52 18.38 24.08
C TRP A 1033 25.31 18.22 22.57
N ARG A 1034 24.06 17.99 22.13
CA ARG A 1034 23.71 17.91 20.70
C ARG A 1034 24.02 19.23 19.98
N ASN A 1035 23.68 20.36 20.59
CA ASN A 1035 23.90 21.70 20.03
C ASN A 1035 25.39 22.08 20.02
N LEU A 1036 26.20 21.54 20.94
CA LEU A 1036 27.66 21.68 20.95
C LEU A 1036 28.36 20.75 19.92
N GLY A 1037 27.61 19.88 19.24
CA GLY A 1037 28.12 19.02 18.19
C GLY A 1037 28.97 17.84 18.68
N TYR A 1038 28.78 17.40 19.93
CA TYR A 1038 29.56 16.30 20.51
C TYR A 1038 29.40 15.00 19.72
N GLN A 1039 28.22 14.75 19.16
CA GLN A 1039 27.93 13.58 18.32
C GLN A 1039 28.81 13.46 17.07
N ASN A 1040 29.42 14.56 16.61
CA ASN A 1040 30.32 14.56 15.46
C ASN A 1040 31.77 14.27 15.83
N GLN A 1041 32.08 14.17 17.13
CA GLN A 1041 33.44 13.92 17.62
C GLN A 1041 33.66 12.41 17.78
N PRO A 1042 34.80 11.87 17.30
CA PRO A 1042 35.06 10.43 17.37
C PRO A 1042 35.14 9.89 18.81
N GLU A 1043 35.50 10.74 19.78
CA GLU A 1043 35.56 10.41 21.21
C GLU A 1043 34.15 10.22 21.84
N HIS A 1044 33.09 10.67 21.17
CA HIS A 1044 31.72 10.70 21.67
C HIS A 1044 30.75 9.85 20.83
N GLN A 1045 31.25 8.77 20.22
CA GLN A 1045 30.43 7.84 19.43
C GLN A 1045 29.22 7.28 20.19
N ALA A 1046 29.36 7.01 21.50
CA ALA A 1046 28.25 6.55 22.33
C ALA A 1046 27.10 7.58 22.43
N PHE A 1047 27.42 8.88 22.36
CA PHE A 1047 26.40 9.93 22.34
C PHE A 1047 25.68 10.00 20.99
N ALA A 1048 26.40 9.78 19.89
CA ALA A 1048 25.77 9.66 18.56
C ALA A 1048 24.77 8.49 18.54
N GLN A 1049 25.17 7.32 19.05
CA GLN A 1049 24.30 6.15 19.17
C GLN A 1049 23.07 6.43 20.06
N LEU A 1050 23.24 7.15 21.17
CA LEU A 1050 22.13 7.52 22.05
C LEU A 1050 21.10 8.43 21.34
N LEU A 1051 21.54 9.32 20.45
CA LEU A 1051 20.66 10.18 19.65
C LEU A 1051 19.96 9.43 18.51
N GLU A 1052 20.60 8.39 17.97
CA GLU A 1052 20.12 7.60 16.83
C GLU A 1052 19.05 6.57 17.25
N ALA A 1053 19.26 5.85 18.35
CA ALA A 1053 18.35 4.80 18.83
C ALA A 1053 16.85 5.21 18.91
N PRO A 1054 16.47 6.35 19.55
CA PRO A 1054 15.06 6.76 19.58
C PRO A 1054 14.52 7.19 18.21
N GLN A 1055 15.39 7.56 17.26
CA GLN A 1055 14.98 7.86 15.89
C GLN A 1055 14.69 6.57 15.11
N GLU A 1056 15.51 5.53 15.25
CA GLU A 1056 15.26 4.21 14.65
C GLU A 1056 13.93 3.62 15.15
N ASP A 1057 13.71 3.64 16.46
CA ASP A 1057 12.46 3.16 17.06
C ASP A 1057 11.25 4.00 16.59
N ALA A 1058 11.40 5.32 16.48
CA ALA A 1058 10.35 6.18 15.93
C ALA A 1058 10.04 5.83 14.46
N GLN A 1059 11.06 5.57 13.64
CA GLN A 1059 10.88 5.18 12.25
C GLN A 1059 10.21 3.82 12.12
N MET A 1060 10.52 2.85 12.98
CA MET A 1060 9.83 1.56 13.03
C MET A 1060 8.33 1.74 13.32
N ILE A 1061 7.98 2.58 14.29
CA ILE A 1061 6.58 2.89 14.62
C ILE A 1061 5.88 3.59 13.44
N ILE A 1062 6.56 4.54 12.80
CA ILE A 1062 6.04 5.25 11.62
C ILE A 1062 5.80 4.29 10.46
N ARG A 1063 6.71 3.34 10.24
CA ARG A 1063 6.62 2.33 9.17
C ARG A 1063 5.41 1.42 9.34
N ASP A 1064 5.14 0.97 10.57
CA ASP A 1064 4.03 0.06 10.87
C ASP A 1064 2.67 0.75 11.06
N ARG A 1065 2.50 2.05 10.80
CA ARG A 1065 1.22 2.73 11.08
C ARG A 1065 0.47 3.26 9.88
N PHE A 1066 -0.85 3.24 10.01
CA PHE A 1066 -1.72 3.95 9.09
C PHE A 1066 -2.83 4.68 9.85
N PRO A 1067 -3.05 5.98 9.62
CA PRO A 1067 -2.20 6.89 8.87
C PRO A 1067 -0.80 7.03 9.47
N VAL A 1068 0.14 7.55 8.69
CA VAL A 1068 1.49 7.90 9.13
C VAL A 1068 1.40 8.94 10.24
N PRO A 1069 2.00 8.69 11.42
CA PRO A 1069 1.89 9.61 12.53
C PRO A 1069 2.79 10.83 12.34
N ARG A 1070 2.42 11.94 12.98
CA ARG A 1070 3.26 13.15 13.02
C ARG A 1070 4.48 12.89 13.89
N LEU A 1071 5.68 12.95 13.30
CA LEU A 1071 6.94 12.95 14.04
C LEU A 1071 7.22 14.37 14.59
N VAL A 1072 7.42 14.48 15.90
CA VAL A 1072 7.79 15.72 16.58
C VAL A 1072 9.11 15.52 17.30
N VAL A 1073 10.14 16.25 16.88
CA VAL A 1073 11.43 16.27 17.57
C VAL A 1073 11.55 17.58 18.33
N CYS A 1074 11.77 17.51 19.64
CA CYS A 1074 11.81 18.69 20.49
C CYS A 1074 12.78 18.55 21.67
N ASP A 1075 13.08 19.70 22.28
CA ASP A 1075 13.94 19.81 23.44
C ASP A 1075 13.14 20.26 24.67
N GLN A 1076 13.64 19.97 25.86
CA GLN A 1076 13.11 20.48 27.12
C GLN A 1076 13.00 22.01 27.09
N HIS A 1077 11.84 22.54 27.51
CA HIS A 1077 11.45 23.95 27.42
C HIS A 1077 11.22 24.51 25.99
N GLY A 1078 11.34 23.68 24.94
CA GLY A 1078 10.93 24.05 23.58
C GLY A 1078 9.40 24.13 23.42
N SER A 1079 8.91 24.93 22.48
CA SER A 1079 7.46 25.11 22.25
C SER A 1079 6.74 23.81 21.90
N GLN A 1080 7.39 22.91 21.15
CA GLN A 1080 6.86 21.62 20.73
C GLN A 1080 6.85 20.57 21.86
N ALA A 1081 7.56 20.80 22.98
CA ALA A 1081 7.51 19.90 24.15
C ALA A 1081 6.10 19.78 24.74
N ARG A 1082 5.21 20.74 24.45
CA ARG A 1082 3.79 20.67 24.85
C ARG A 1082 3.08 19.41 24.36
N PHE A 1083 3.51 18.82 23.23
CA PHE A 1083 2.95 17.56 22.73
C PHE A 1083 3.21 16.39 23.69
N LEU A 1084 4.36 16.40 24.38
CA LEU A 1084 4.65 15.47 25.46
C LEU A 1084 3.89 15.86 26.73
N LEU A 1085 4.05 17.11 27.19
CA LEU A 1085 3.51 17.56 28.49
C LEU A 1085 1.99 17.40 28.61
N ALA A 1086 1.25 17.62 27.53
CA ALA A 1086 -0.20 17.47 27.50
C ALA A 1086 -0.69 16.01 27.72
N LYS A 1087 0.20 15.03 27.55
CA LYS A 1087 -0.11 13.60 27.72
C LYS A 1087 0.33 13.03 29.07
N LEU A 1088 1.19 13.73 29.81
CA LEU A 1088 1.75 13.24 31.07
C LEU A 1088 0.75 13.38 32.24
N ASN A 1089 0.89 12.49 33.22
CA ASN A 1089 0.27 12.66 34.53
C ASN A 1089 0.89 13.85 35.27
N PRO A 1090 0.10 14.83 35.75
CA PRO A 1090 0.59 15.98 36.49
C PRO A 1090 0.82 15.62 37.98
N SER A 1091 1.80 14.76 38.26
CA SER A 1091 2.21 14.45 39.64
C SER A 1091 2.92 15.64 40.32
N ALA A 1092 3.60 16.46 39.53
CA ALA A 1092 4.21 17.72 39.91
C ALA A 1092 3.47 18.90 39.25
N THR A 1093 2.83 19.72 40.06
CA THR A 1093 2.07 20.92 39.66
C THR A 1093 2.52 22.14 40.46
N TYR A 1094 2.05 23.33 40.06
CA TYR A 1094 2.31 24.55 40.80
C TYR A 1094 1.73 24.52 42.23
N ASN A 1095 0.72 23.67 42.50
CA ASN A 1095 0.08 23.54 43.81
C ASN A 1095 0.91 22.74 44.83
N ASN A 1096 1.79 21.84 44.37
CA ASN A 1096 2.67 21.01 45.21
C ASN A 1096 4.16 21.20 44.87
N ALA A 1097 4.51 22.28 44.17
CA ALA A 1097 5.87 22.61 43.75
C ALA A 1097 6.87 22.70 44.92
N SER A 1098 6.43 23.09 46.12
CA SER A 1098 7.26 23.17 47.32
C SER A 1098 7.67 21.81 47.89
N GLU A 1099 6.98 20.74 47.49
CA GLU A 1099 7.23 19.36 47.95
C GLU A 1099 8.08 18.55 46.96
N MET A 1100 8.40 19.15 45.81
CA MET A 1100 9.16 18.52 44.72
C MET A 1100 10.67 18.79 44.84
N ASN A 1101 11.47 17.87 44.30
CA ASN A 1101 12.93 18.04 44.25
C ASN A 1101 13.32 19.25 43.38
N ALA A 1102 14.31 20.04 43.83
CA ALA A 1102 14.79 21.18 43.06
C ALA A 1102 15.25 20.75 41.66
N GLY A 1103 14.63 21.31 40.61
CA GLY A 1103 14.92 21.01 39.21
C GLY A 1103 13.96 20.02 38.52
N SER A 1104 12.91 19.54 39.20
CA SER A 1104 11.84 18.77 38.55
C SER A 1104 11.00 19.65 37.63
N ASP A 1105 10.61 19.15 36.45
CA ASP A 1105 9.63 19.83 35.62
C ASP A 1105 8.25 19.85 36.29
N ILE A 1106 7.53 20.95 36.10
CA ILE A 1106 6.22 21.20 36.69
C ILE A 1106 5.20 21.42 35.57
N ILE A 1107 4.07 20.73 35.63
CA ILE A 1107 2.96 20.95 34.70
C ILE A 1107 2.01 21.98 35.30
N PHE A 1108 1.75 23.06 34.55
CA PHE A 1108 0.78 24.08 34.93
C PHE A 1108 -0.64 23.65 34.53
N THR A 1109 -1.30 22.91 35.40
CA THR A 1109 -2.68 22.44 35.19
C THR A 1109 -3.43 22.31 36.51
N ASP A 1110 -4.75 22.42 36.44
CA ASP A 1110 -5.70 22.12 37.54
C ASP A 1110 -6.20 20.67 37.48
N ASP A 1111 -5.72 19.90 36.49
CA ASP A 1111 -6.06 18.50 36.36
C ASP A 1111 -5.61 17.69 37.58
N VAL A 1112 -6.47 16.77 37.98
CA VAL A 1112 -6.22 15.85 39.09
C VAL A 1112 -5.14 14.85 38.70
N SER A 1113 -4.16 14.63 39.58
CA SER A 1113 -3.13 13.61 39.38
C SER A 1113 -3.69 12.19 39.53
N LEU A 1114 -3.04 11.21 38.91
CA LEU A 1114 -3.40 9.80 39.01
C LEU A 1114 -3.51 9.32 40.47
N GLN A 1115 -2.61 9.79 41.34
CA GLN A 1115 -2.63 9.44 42.76
C GLN A 1115 -3.91 9.93 43.46
N VAL A 1116 -4.30 11.19 43.25
CA VAL A 1116 -5.53 11.76 43.84
C VAL A 1116 -6.77 11.08 43.24
N PHE A 1117 -6.75 10.76 41.94
CA PHE A 1117 -7.80 9.98 41.30
C PHE A 1117 -7.98 8.60 41.96
N PHE A 1118 -6.90 7.87 42.22
CA PHE A 1118 -6.95 6.58 42.92
C PHE A 1118 -7.45 6.72 44.36
N GLN A 1119 -7.04 7.75 45.10
CA GLN A 1119 -7.52 7.98 46.48
C GLN A 1119 -9.04 8.19 46.50
N HIS A 1120 -9.58 8.97 45.56
CA HIS A 1120 -11.02 9.16 45.44
C HIS A 1120 -11.75 7.88 45.01
N LEU A 1121 -11.19 7.14 44.05
CA LEU A 1121 -11.75 5.86 43.62
C LEU A 1121 -11.83 4.86 44.78
N GLN A 1122 -10.74 4.67 45.52
CA GLN A 1122 -10.68 3.80 46.70
C GLN A 1122 -11.75 4.19 47.72
N LYS A 1123 -11.83 5.49 48.05
CA LYS A 1123 -12.82 6.00 49.01
C LYS A 1123 -14.26 5.71 48.58
N LEU A 1124 -14.58 5.88 47.30
CA LEU A 1124 -15.94 5.66 46.79
C LEU A 1124 -16.27 4.17 46.60
N ALA A 1125 -15.28 3.35 46.23
CA ALA A 1125 -15.45 1.91 46.02
C ALA A 1125 -15.76 1.17 47.34
N VAL A 1126 -15.18 1.59 48.46
CA VAL A 1126 -15.43 0.94 49.77
C VAL A 1126 -16.71 1.41 50.48
N GLN A 1127 -17.35 2.47 49.97
CA GLN A 1127 -18.59 3.06 50.51
C GLN A 1127 -19.86 2.49 49.90
N SER A 1128 -19.75 1.96 48.68
CA SER A 1128 -20.86 1.54 47.82
C SER A 1128 -21.54 0.25 48.24
#